data_AF-A0A937ANM3-F1
#
_entry.id   AF-A0A937ANM3-F1
#
_cell.length_a   1.000
_cell.length_b   1.000
_cell.length_c   1.000
_cell.angle_alpha   90.00
_cell.angle_beta   90.00
_cell.angle_gamma   90.00
#
_symmetry.space_group_name_H-M   'P 1'
#
loop_
_entity.id
_entity.type
_entity.pdbx_description
1 polymer ?
#
loop_
_entity_poly.entity_id
_entity_poly.type
_entity_poly.pdbx_seq_one_letter_code
_entity_poly.pdbx_strand_id
1 'polypeptide(L)'
;NLQDKNSSNNPLRRNLAELSDPRVRQVFTNELFPQRTTNITDVQAATFDLAFYPTEKGPYNFETRPGEFTANGRLTKPANRWGGIMRAIDQTDFETGNIEFFEIWMQDPFILNPGSRGGKFFLNLGNVSEDVLKDGKRFYENGLNTPNIPAAVDSSNTWGKTPVNPIQITQAFSNDPNDRPFQDVGFDGLDDDAERRKKRYVLDRIAQNFGTSSPAFIQAQEDLARDNYKWFRDNSFDQLGTGILGRYKNHNNPQGNSPVAVTGGGQFTPAATLYPDNEDLNRDNTLNETEAYYEYEVNLRPGMDVGITPYITDKRRVTVNAADGTTKTEDWFLFRIPIRGYTKKVGSIADFKSIRFARVYLTDFEDSVVIRMARMDLVRNQWRQFSFNLDTTGSYAPITNIAGTTFNTLAVNLEENSSRQPVNYIMPPGVERVQLLSNNGVNLQQNEQAMSLQVRNLITGDARAVFKTLNLDIRQYGNLSMFLHAESVPGQRPLQDDELYAVVRIGQDFLNNYYEIKIPLKVTAPGNYPRGQEERVWPVANNLDVSLRDLIDLKLRRNERGGTVTNIYRERFGNKIYSIRGNPNLGEVRGILVGVENPYRPDGPILSSEVWVNELRLSDLDERGGWAALGRVDLMLADLGTMSISANTRSQGFGTIEQRVNERARDNLMQFDIAANIDAGKLLPKKARFSLPVYASINRTILTPEYDPFDRDIRYKEKLNNSSPNQRDSIRKAAVDQTTIRTLNFTNARFLPGAKQGLLSLSNFDFNYSFTETEQTSPVIQENKVTRHRGGFGYTYNAQSNYIEPLKKLIKSNSPWFALVKDFNFNLKPSFLSFRTDIQRQFGQFIPRIVNTFDSKVERVDTTYDKYFTFDRFYNMRWDLSRSLNFDFSAVNNARVDEPFGRIDTKEKKDSVRTNFFKGGRNTPYTQKATLTYPLRLNKF
;
A
#
# COMPACT_ATOMS: atom_id res chain seq x y z
N ASN A 1 16.91 -13.43 33.41
CA ASN A 1 15.65 -12.85 33.92
C ASN A 1 15.74 -12.78 35.44
N LEU A 2 15.53 -11.60 36.07
CA LEU A 2 15.55 -11.43 37.54
C LEU A 2 14.24 -11.86 38.21
N GLN A 3 13.16 -12.06 37.45
CA GLN A 3 11.85 -12.47 37.95
C GLN A 3 11.71 -14.00 38.07
N ASP A 4 12.58 -14.75 37.39
CA ASP A 4 12.53 -16.21 37.34
C ASP A 4 13.25 -16.84 38.54
N LYS A 5 12.49 -17.56 39.39
CA LYS A 5 13.01 -18.28 40.55
C LYS A 5 13.85 -19.51 40.19
N ASN A 6 13.68 -20.08 38.99
CA ASN A 6 14.36 -21.29 38.55
C ASN A 6 15.71 -21.00 37.88
N SER A 7 15.95 -19.76 37.46
CA SER A 7 17.22 -19.32 36.89
C SER A 7 18.35 -19.41 37.93
N SER A 8 19.30 -20.33 37.73
CA SER A 8 20.47 -20.53 38.62
C SER A 8 21.29 -19.26 38.83
N ASN A 9 21.37 -18.42 37.79
CA ASN A 9 22.10 -17.16 37.79
C ASN A 9 21.29 -15.99 38.35
N ASN A 10 20.06 -16.15 38.83
CA ASN A 10 19.29 -15.03 39.39
C ASN A 10 19.68 -14.78 40.87
N PRO A 11 20.28 -13.62 41.23
CA PRO A 11 20.67 -13.32 42.62
C PRO A 11 19.46 -13.24 43.56
N LEU A 12 18.28 -12.92 43.03
CA LEU A 12 17.04 -12.79 43.80
C LEU A 12 16.23 -14.10 43.86
N ARG A 13 16.72 -15.20 43.29
CA ARG A 13 15.96 -16.48 43.21
C ARG A 13 15.49 -17.03 44.55
N ARG A 14 16.17 -16.67 45.64
CA ARG A 14 15.83 -17.09 47.01
C ARG A 14 14.90 -16.10 47.74
N ASN A 15 14.76 -14.87 47.24
CA ASN A 15 13.86 -13.88 47.81
C ASN A 15 12.46 -14.06 47.22
N LEU A 16 11.76 -15.11 47.68
CA LEU A 16 10.43 -15.45 47.16
C LEU A 16 9.39 -14.35 47.41
N ALA A 17 9.55 -13.56 48.48
CA ALA A 17 8.68 -12.42 48.76
C ALA A 17 8.79 -11.34 47.69
N GLU A 18 10.01 -10.96 47.29
CA GLU A 18 10.26 -10.01 46.19
C GLU A 18 9.69 -10.52 44.86
N LEU A 19 9.92 -11.81 44.53
CA LEU A 19 9.40 -12.42 43.31
C LEU A 19 7.87 -12.56 43.30
N SER A 20 7.24 -12.40 44.47
CA SER A 20 5.78 -12.46 44.66
C SER A 20 5.14 -11.08 44.77
N ASP A 21 5.91 -10.00 44.69
CA ASP A 21 5.40 -8.63 44.69
C ASP A 21 4.71 -8.36 43.34
N PRO A 22 3.42 -7.94 43.33
CA PRO A 22 2.67 -7.70 42.10
C PRO A 22 3.34 -6.68 41.17
N ARG A 23 4.16 -5.76 41.70
CA ARG A 23 4.85 -4.72 40.95
C ARG A 23 6.02 -5.24 40.11
N VAL A 24 6.53 -6.44 40.40
CA VAL A 24 7.73 -6.98 39.71
C VAL A 24 7.65 -8.46 39.36
N ARG A 25 6.63 -9.20 39.82
CA ARG A 25 6.48 -10.62 39.53
C ARG A 25 6.48 -10.91 38.02
N GLN A 26 6.85 -12.14 37.67
CA GLN A 26 6.67 -12.67 36.32
C GLN A 26 5.17 -12.74 35.98
N VAL A 27 4.79 -12.31 34.78
CA VAL A 27 3.41 -12.40 34.24
C VAL A 27 3.40 -13.41 33.10
N PHE A 28 2.57 -14.44 33.19
CA PHE A 28 2.45 -15.43 32.11
C PHE A 28 1.42 -15.01 31.08
N THR A 29 1.67 -15.31 29.80
CA THR A 29 0.77 -14.98 28.70
C THR A 29 -0.64 -15.55 28.93
N ASN A 30 -0.72 -16.78 29.45
CA ASN A 30 -2.01 -17.46 29.70
C ASN A 30 -2.79 -16.89 30.89
N GLU A 31 -2.18 -16.08 31.76
CA GLU A 31 -2.93 -15.37 32.82
C GLU A 31 -3.85 -14.32 32.19
N LEU A 32 -3.31 -13.56 31.23
CA LEU A 32 -4.02 -12.47 30.55
C LEU A 32 -4.78 -12.92 29.30
N PHE A 33 -4.27 -13.93 28.60
CA PHE A 33 -4.81 -14.42 27.32
C PHE A 33 -4.88 -15.96 27.36
N PRO A 34 -5.89 -16.55 28.04
CA PRO A 34 -5.93 -17.96 28.40
C PRO A 34 -6.26 -18.84 27.20
N GLN A 35 -6.92 -18.25 26.19
CA GLN A 35 -7.23 -18.90 24.92
C GLN A 35 -6.07 -18.78 23.92
N ARG A 36 -5.01 -18.03 24.25
CA ARG A 36 -3.84 -17.89 23.36
C ARG A 36 -2.96 -19.12 23.49
N THR A 37 -2.63 -19.74 22.36
CA THR A 37 -1.66 -20.84 22.36
C THR A 37 -0.25 -20.25 22.40
N THR A 38 0.51 -20.56 23.44
CA THR A 38 1.90 -20.11 23.57
C THR A 38 2.87 -21.10 22.92
N ASN A 39 3.85 -20.58 22.17
CA ASN A 39 5.04 -21.37 21.84
C ASN A 39 5.98 -21.45 23.06
N ILE A 40 7.00 -22.29 23.00
CA ILE A 40 8.01 -22.48 24.06
C ILE A 40 8.69 -21.14 24.46
N THR A 41 8.80 -20.19 23.53
CA THR A 41 9.40 -18.86 23.77
C THR A 41 8.43 -17.84 24.36
N ASP A 42 7.12 -18.01 24.17
CA ASP A 42 6.11 -16.95 24.39
C ASP A 42 5.25 -17.22 25.64
N VAL A 43 5.76 -18.06 26.55
CA VAL A 43 5.05 -18.46 27.78
C VAL A 43 4.93 -17.27 28.75
N GLN A 44 5.93 -16.38 28.77
CA GLN A 44 5.93 -15.16 29.57
C GLN A 44 5.47 -13.95 28.75
N ALA A 45 4.54 -13.16 29.30
CA ALA A 45 4.21 -11.84 28.76
C ALA A 45 5.27 -10.84 29.23
N ALA A 46 5.99 -10.23 28.29
CA ALA A 46 6.89 -9.12 28.61
C ALA A 46 6.05 -7.89 28.96
N THR A 47 6.31 -7.28 30.11
CA THR A 47 5.64 -6.05 30.53
C THR A 47 6.55 -4.85 30.31
N PHE A 48 5.97 -3.72 29.92
CA PHE A 48 6.61 -2.42 29.96
C PHE A 48 6.24 -1.76 31.29
N ASP A 49 7.21 -1.71 32.21
CA ASP A 49 7.02 -1.26 33.58
C ASP A 49 7.54 0.18 33.74
N LEU A 50 6.65 1.11 34.11
CA LEU A 50 6.98 2.50 34.44
C LEU A 50 6.94 2.69 35.96
N ALA A 51 8.10 2.81 36.58
CA ALA A 51 8.23 3.15 37.99
C ALA A 51 8.50 4.66 38.15
N PHE A 52 7.59 5.37 38.82
CA PHE A 52 7.70 6.81 39.04
C PHE A 52 7.87 7.11 40.53
N TYR A 53 8.90 7.90 40.84
CA TYR A 53 9.30 8.28 42.19
C TYR A 53 9.23 9.81 42.36
N PRO A 54 8.04 10.40 42.57
CA PRO A 54 7.84 11.86 42.54
C PRO A 54 8.52 12.61 43.68
N THR A 55 8.90 11.90 44.75
CA THR A 55 9.63 12.44 45.90
C THR A 55 11.15 12.49 45.68
N GLU A 56 11.65 12.01 44.54
CA GLU A 56 13.07 11.97 44.20
C GLU A 56 13.38 12.80 42.96
N LYS A 57 14.60 13.35 42.88
CA LYS A 57 15.02 14.14 41.72
C LYS A 57 15.37 13.22 40.53
N GLY A 58 14.81 13.46 39.36
CA GLY A 58 15.31 12.84 38.13
C GLY A 58 16.66 13.44 37.67
N PRO A 59 17.24 12.91 36.59
CA PRO A 59 18.42 13.48 35.94
C PRO A 59 18.23 14.95 35.54
N TYR A 60 19.32 15.70 35.52
CA TYR A 60 19.43 17.12 35.16
C TYR A 60 18.50 18.08 35.94
N ASN A 61 18.01 17.64 37.10
CA ASN A 61 17.21 18.48 37.99
C ASN A 61 18.12 19.13 39.06
N PHE A 62 18.30 20.45 39.00
CA PHE A 62 19.13 21.22 39.94
C PHE A 62 18.32 21.97 41.01
N GLU A 63 17.13 21.48 41.38
CA GLU A 63 16.34 22.07 42.48
C GLU A 63 17.11 22.06 43.81
N THR A 64 17.12 23.21 44.49
CA THR A 64 17.86 23.45 45.75
C THR A 64 17.09 24.29 46.76
N ARG A 65 15.87 24.76 46.42
CA ARG A 65 15.10 25.67 47.27
C ARG A 65 14.60 24.96 48.54
N PRO A 66 14.75 25.55 49.75
CA PRO A 66 14.34 24.92 51.02
C PRO A 66 12.85 24.53 51.10
N GLY A 67 11.97 25.21 50.37
CA GLY A 67 10.54 24.90 50.32
C GLY A 67 10.16 23.76 49.35
N GLU A 68 11.09 23.30 48.52
CA GLU A 68 10.88 22.31 47.46
C GLU A 68 11.76 21.06 47.61
N PHE A 69 12.82 21.14 48.41
CA PHE A 69 13.87 20.15 48.57
C PHE A 69 14.33 20.07 50.03
N THR A 70 14.63 18.86 50.51
CA THR A 70 15.01 18.60 51.91
C THR A 70 16.49 18.28 52.05
N ALA A 71 17.03 18.42 53.27
CA ALA A 71 18.41 18.01 53.59
C ALA A 71 18.69 16.51 53.32
N ASN A 72 17.64 15.67 53.28
CA ASN A 72 17.74 14.24 52.97
C ASN A 72 17.71 13.92 51.47
N GLY A 73 17.72 14.93 50.59
CA GLY A 73 17.73 14.71 49.14
C GLY A 73 16.35 14.42 48.52
N ARG A 74 15.26 14.63 49.26
CA ARG A 74 13.88 14.39 48.78
C ARG A 74 13.13 15.68 48.45
N LEU A 75 12.25 15.61 47.47
CA LEU A 75 11.33 16.68 47.06
C LEU A 75 10.12 16.75 48.00
N THR A 76 9.73 17.95 48.41
CA THR A 76 8.63 18.19 49.37
C THR A 76 7.24 18.30 48.72
N LYS A 77 7.20 18.62 47.42
CA LYS A 77 5.94 18.76 46.64
C LYS A 77 5.91 17.76 45.48
N PRO A 78 5.72 16.46 45.76
CA PRO A 78 5.74 15.39 44.75
C PRO A 78 4.67 15.56 43.67
N ALA A 79 3.46 16.03 44.01
CA ALA A 79 2.36 16.20 43.06
C ALA A 79 2.67 17.21 41.92
N ASN A 80 3.55 18.19 42.17
CA ASN A 80 3.96 19.17 41.16
C ASN A 80 5.07 18.66 40.22
N ARG A 81 5.51 17.41 40.40
CA ARG A 81 6.60 16.81 39.63
C ARG A 81 6.04 15.93 38.53
N TRP A 82 6.83 15.76 37.48
CA TRP A 82 6.49 14.89 36.37
C TRP A 82 7.71 14.07 35.96
N GLY A 83 7.45 12.93 35.34
CA GLY A 83 8.46 12.09 34.71
C GLY A 83 7.89 11.51 33.43
N GLY A 84 8.65 11.54 32.34
CA GLY A 84 8.15 11.14 31.04
C GLY A 84 9.19 10.49 30.16
N ILE A 85 8.69 9.81 29.14
CA ILE A 85 9.45 9.13 28.10
C ILE A 85 8.86 9.50 26.75
N MET A 86 9.66 9.46 25.70
CA MET A 86 9.18 9.71 24.35
C MET A 86 9.85 8.81 23.33
N ARG A 87 9.18 8.63 22.19
CA ARG A 87 9.62 7.79 21.09
C ARG A 87 9.18 8.40 19.77
N ALA A 88 10.01 8.27 18.74
CA ALA A 88 9.60 8.50 17.35
C ALA A 88 8.63 7.42 16.84
N ILE A 89 7.71 7.83 15.98
CA ILE A 89 6.71 6.99 15.32
C ILE A 89 7.09 6.83 13.86
N ASP A 90 7.26 5.58 13.42
CA ASP A 90 7.69 5.27 12.05
C ASP A 90 6.60 5.57 10.99
N GLN A 91 5.33 5.36 11.34
CA GLN A 91 4.18 5.59 10.47
C GLN A 91 3.41 6.83 10.92
N THR A 92 3.74 7.98 10.34
CA THR A 92 3.29 9.28 10.85
C THR A 92 1.90 9.70 10.37
N ASP A 93 1.41 9.14 9.26
CA ASP A 93 0.08 9.43 8.73
C ASP A 93 -0.98 8.49 9.32
N PHE A 94 -1.57 8.93 10.43
CA PHE A 94 -2.61 8.18 11.13
C PHE A 94 -3.94 8.18 10.38
N GLU A 95 -4.20 9.15 9.49
CA GLU A 95 -5.43 9.19 8.69
C GLU A 95 -5.39 8.13 7.59
N THR A 96 -4.30 8.07 6.84
CA THR A 96 -4.12 7.03 5.81
C THR A 96 -4.01 5.65 6.46
N GLY A 97 -3.26 5.55 7.57
CA GLY A 97 -3.10 4.33 8.36
C GLY A 97 -4.38 3.87 9.09
N ASN A 98 -5.39 4.75 9.18
CA ASN A 98 -6.64 4.57 9.93
C ASN A 98 -6.39 4.12 11.38
N ILE A 99 -5.45 4.78 12.05
CA ILE A 99 -5.21 4.59 13.48
C ILE A 99 -6.37 5.26 14.24
N GLU A 100 -7.13 4.47 15.01
CA GLU A 100 -8.32 4.97 15.72
C GLU A 100 -8.08 5.06 17.24
N PHE A 101 -7.28 4.14 17.80
CA PHE A 101 -7.08 4.02 19.24
C PHE A 101 -5.63 3.83 19.62
N PHE A 102 -5.30 4.28 20.82
CA PHE A 102 -4.14 3.86 21.58
C PHE A 102 -4.61 2.96 22.73
N GLU A 103 -4.18 1.70 22.73
CA GLU A 103 -4.64 0.66 23.66
C GLU A 103 -3.55 0.24 24.63
N ILE A 104 -3.92 0.08 25.90
CA ILE A 104 -3.02 -0.38 26.97
C ILE A 104 -3.72 -1.43 27.83
N TRP A 105 -3.07 -2.59 28.00
CA TRP A 105 -3.40 -3.53 29.08
C TRP A 105 -2.57 -3.20 30.32
N MET A 106 -3.18 -2.50 31.28
CA MET A 106 -2.52 -1.98 32.48
C MET A 106 -2.96 -2.76 33.72
N GLN A 107 -2.01 -3.23 34.51
CA GLN A 107 -2.29 -3.79 35.84
C GLN A 107 -2.80 -2.68 36.76
N ASP A 108 -3.74 -2.97 37.67
CA ASP A 108 -4.11 -2.03 38.73
C ASP A 108 -2.85 -1.59 39.53
N PRO A 109 -2.42 -0.32 39.43
CA PRO A 109 -1.21 0.12 40.10
C PRO A 109 -1.40 0.31 41.61
N PHE A 110 -2.63 0.24 42.12
CA PHE A 110 -2.96 0.52 43.52
C PHE A 110 -3.18 -0.73 44.38
N ILE A 111 -2.84 -1.93 43.89
CA ILE A 111 -3.00 -3.22 44.61
C ILE A 111 -2.44 -3.17 46.03
N LEU A 112 -1.26 -2.57 46.22
CA LEU A 112 -0.59 -2.48 47.53
C LEU A 112 -0.94 -1.20 48.32
N ASN A 113 -1.53 -0.19 47.68
CA ASN A 113 -1.88 1.08 48.33
C ASN A 113 -3.27 1.58 47.89
N PRO A 114 -4.34 0.92 48.36
CA PRO A 114 -5.72 1.28 47.99
C PRO A 114 -6.17 2.64 48.53
N GLY A 115 -5.44 3.23 49.49
CA GLY A 115 -5.71 4.55 50.05
C GLY A 115 -5.03 5.71 49.32
N SER A 116 -4.30 5.44 48.24
CA SER A 116 -3.62 6.48 47.46
C SER A 116 -4.60 7.52 46.90
N ARG A 117 -4.18 8.80 46.84
CA ARG A 117 -4.96 9.85 46.15
C ARG A 117 -4.94 9.71 44.63
N GLY A 118 -4.11 8.81 44.10
CA GLY A 118 -3.91 8.61 42.68
C GLY A 118 -3.04 9.69 42.04
N GLY A 119 -3.09 9.77 40.71
CA GLY A 119 -2.38 10.75 39.90
C GLY A 119 -2.84 10.70 38.45
N LYS A 120 -2.04 11.23 37.54
CA LYS A 120 -2.39 11.37 36.13
C LYS A 120 -1.36 10.73 35.22
N PHE A 121 -1.86 10.04 34.19
CA PHE A 121 -1.12 9.52 33.05
C PHE A 121 -1.50 10.35 31.83
N PHE A 122 -0.50 10.93 31.16
CA PHE A 122 -0.67 11.71 29.96
C PHE A 122 -0.02 11.03 28.78
N LEU A 123 -0.71 11.11 27.64
CA LEU A 123 -0.19 10.76 26.33
C LEU A 123 -0.19 12.01 25.46
N ASN A 124 0.91 12.26 24.77
CA ASN A 124 1.03 13.30 23.76
C ASN A 124 1.33 12.64 22.43
N LEU A 125 0.57 13.00 21.39
CA LEU A 125 0.77 12.52 20.02
C LEU A 125 0.88 13.72 19.08
N GLY A 126 2.00 13.85 18.40
CA GLY A 126 2.19 14.89 17.39
C GLY A 126 3.65 15.19 17.15
N ASN A 127 3.96 16.48 17.07
CA ASN A 127 5.33 16.96 17.12
C ASN A 127 5.68 17.31 18.58
N VAL A 128 6.69 16.64 19.11
CA VAL A 128 7.19 16.84 20.46
C VAL A 128 8.65 17.25 20.33
N SER A 129 9.10 18.17 21.17
CA SER A 129 10.48 18.66 21.08
C SER A 129 11.46 17.56 21.50
N GLU A 130 12.49 17.38 20.68
CA GLU A 130 13.60 16.45 20.91
C GLU A 130 14.72 17.07 21.75
N ASP A 131 14.72 18.40 21.91
CA ASP A 131 15.60 19.15 22.81
C ASP A 131 15.27 18.80 24.28
N VAL A 132 16.02 17.84 24.83
CA VAL A 132 15.85 17.34 26.20
C VAL A 132 16.40 18.39 27.17
N LEU A 133 17.61 18.90 26.90
CA LEU A 133 18.26 19.94 27.69
C LEU A 133 18.13 21.31 27.01
N LYS A 134 16.96 21.94 27.19
CA LYS A 134 16.55 23.21 26.56
C LYS A 134 17.66 24.25 26.38
N ASP A 135 18.38 24.18 25.26
CA ASP A 135 19.39 25.15 24.83
C ASP A 135 19.40 25.42 23.33
N GLY A 136 18.55 24.74 22.56
CA GLY A 136 18.44 24.89 21.11
C GLY A 136 19.65 24.38 20.33
N LYS A 137 20.49 23.51 20.91
CA LYS A 137 21.65 22.92 20.25
C LYS A 137 21.54 21.42 20.24
N ARG A 138 21.71 20.82 19.06
CA ARG A 138 21.64 19.36 18.91
C ARG A 138 22.80 18.69 19.67
N PHE A 139 22.49 17.98 20.75
CA PHE A 139 23.49 17.16 21.43
C PHE A 139 23.65 15.77 20.80
N TYR A 140 24.89 15.27 20.74
CA TYR A 140 25.22 13.88 20.46
C TYR A 140 26.61 13.52 21.01
N GLU A 141 26.69 12.46 21.79
CA GLU A 141 27.88 12.08 22.58
C GLU A 141 29.14 11.83 21.74
N ASN A 142 29.01 11.15 20.60
CA ASN A 142 30.17 10.83 19.76
C ASN A 142 30.75 12.05 19.01
N GLY A 143 30.14 13.23 19.16
CA GLY A 143 30.68 14.51 18.69
C GLY A 143 31.56 15.24 19.70
N LEU A 144 31.67 14.73 20.94
CA LEU A 144 32.49 15.32 21.97
C LEU A 144 33.99 15.12 21.70
N ASN A 145 34.80 16.03 22.23
CA ASN A 145 36.24 16.01 22.02
C ASN A 145 36.92 14.96 22.91
N THR A 146 37.78 14.14 22.32
CA THR A 146 38.59 13.16 23.04
C THR A 146 40.09 13.48 22.87
N PRO A 147 40.99 12.87 23.68
CA PRO A 147 42.43 13.07 23.52
C PRO A 147 42.95 12.72 22.12
N ASN A 148 42.34 11.72 21.46
CA ASN A 148 42.71 11.28 20.12
C ASN A 148 41.93 11.99 19.00
N ILE A 149 40.75 12.55 19.31
CA ILE A 149 39.84 13.17 18.35
C ILE A 149 39.47 14.59 18.84
N PRO A 150 40.27 15.61 18.50
CA PRO A 150 39.98 16.99 18.88
C PRO A 150 38.78 17.51 18.07
N ALA A 151 37.61 17.58 18.69
CA ALA A 151 36.40 18.19 18.15
C ALA A 151 36.15 19.58 18.74
N ALA A 152 35.52 20.47 17.97
CA ALA A 152 35.07 21.76 18.49
C ALA A 152 33.78 21.57 19.30
N VAL A 153 33.81 21.99 20.57
CA VAL A 153 32.68 21.94 21.49
C VAL A 153 32.34 23.34 21.98
N ASP A 154 31.06 23.62 22.17
CA ASP A 154 30.54 24.84 22.75
C ASP A 154 30.18 24.58 24.22
N SER A 155 30.69 25.42 25.12
CA SER A 155 30.42 25.35 26.57
C SER A 155 29.73 26.60 27.11
N SER A 156 29.16 27.44 26.24
CA SER A 156 28.49 28.70 26.60
C SER A 156 27.11 28.50 27.24
N ASN A 157 26.44 27.36 27.01
CA ASN A 157 25.13 27.07 27.60
C ASN A 157 25.22 26.81 29.12
N THR A 158 24.06 26.74 29.78
CA THR A 158 23.96 26.47 31.22
C THR A 158 24.06 24.98 31.55
N TRP A 159 23.78 24.10 30.59
CA TRP A 159 23.74 22.65 30.78
C TRP A 159 25.13 22.05 30.88
N GLY A 160 25.96 22.21 29.85
CA GLY A 160 27.32 21.69 29.82
C GLY A 160 28.07 22.00 28.52
N LYS A 161 28.39 20.96 27.73
CA LYS A 161 29.14 21.02 26.48
C LYS A 161 28.35 20.35 25.35
N THR A 162 28.23 21.02 24.22
CA THR A 162 27.57 20.48 23.01
C THR A 162 28.54 20.51 21.82
N PRO A 163 28.53 19.53 20.91
CA PRO A 163 29.30 19.61 19.66
C PRO A 163 28.93 20.85 18.84
N VAL A 164 29.90 21.55 18.24
CA VAL A 164 29.66 22.73 17.39
C VAL A 164 29.12 22.34 16.02
N ASN A 165 29.53 21.19 15.49
CA ASN A 165 29.02 20.67 14.23
C ASN A 165 27.65 20.03 14.49
N PRO A 166 26.55 20.48 13.87
CA PRO A 166 25.24 19.87 14.07
C PRO A 166 25.05 18.57 13.29
N ILE A 167 25.97 18.21 12.39
CA ILE A 167 25.84 17.02 11.52
C ILE A 167 26.61 15.84 12.12
N GLN A 168 25.87 14.82 12.55
CA GLN A 168 26.40 13.51 12.92
C GLN A 168 26.58 12.65 11.65
N ILE A 169 27.83 12.39 11.24
CA ILE A 169 28.12 11.59 10.03
C ILE A 169 27.82 10.11 10.26
N THR A 170 28.17 9.59 11.44
CA THR A 170 27.92 8.20 11.85
C THR A 170 27.43 8.18 13.30
N GLN A 171 26.38 7.40 13.59
CA GLN A 171 25.89 7.19 14.95
C GLN A 171 26.62 6.02 15.61
N ALA A 172 27.91 6.22 15.90
CA ALA A 172 28.76 5.22 16.55
C ALA A 172 29.89 5.92 17.33
N PHE A 173 30.27 5.31 18.45
CA PHE A 173 31.44 5.71 19.23
C PHE A 173 32.76 5.45 18.49
N SER A 174 33.85 6.03 19.01
CA SER A 174 35.22 5.72 18.56
C SER A 174 35.55 4.23 18.71
N ASN A 175 36.42 3.74 17.81
CA ASN A 175 36.98 2.38 17.89
C ASN A 175 38.07 2.25 18.96
N ASP A 176 38.60 3.36 19.49
CA ASP A 176 39.54 3.34 20.61
C ASP A 176 38.77 3.28 21.95
N PRO A 177 38.94 2.22 22.75
CA PRO A 177 38.30 2.12 24.07
C PRO A 177 38.62 3.27 25.02
N ASN A 178 39.79 3.90 24.90
CA ASN A 178 40.21 5.00 25.78
C ASN A 178 39.46 6.30 25.51
N ASP A 179 38.81 6.42 24.35
CA ASP A 179 37.97 7.57 24.01
C ASP A 179 36.58 7.48 24.69
N ARG A 180 36.10 6.27 25.01
CA ARG A 180 34.73 6.05 25.51
C ARG A 180 34.39 6.89 26.76
N PRO A 181 35.25 6.97 27.80
CA PRO A 181 34.94 7.76 29.00
C PRO A 181 34.80 9.26 28.75
N PHE A 182 35.23 9.77 27.60
CA PHE A 182 35.08 11.18 27.21
C PHE A 182 33.87 11.42 26.29
N GLN A 183 33.27 10.35 25.75
CA GLN A 183 32.11 10.41 24.86
C GLN A 183 30.82 10.04 25.60
N ASP A 184 30.83 8.92 26.34
CA ASP A 184 29.70 8.36 27.09
C ASP A 184 29.55 9.09 28.45
N VAL A 185 29.12 10.36 28.37
CA VAL A 185 29.06 11.32 29.49
C VAL A 185 27.70 12.01 29.60
N GLY A 186 26.65 11.43 29.01
CA GLY A 186 25.29 11.94 29.16
C GLY A 186 24.97 13.16 28.30
N PHE A 187 23.71 13.61 28.37
CA PHE A 187 23.17 14.69 27.53
C PHE A 187 23.80 16.06 27.77
N ASP A 188 24.46 16.28 28.92
CA ASP A 188 25.12 17.55 29.20
C ASP A 188 26.58 17.60 28.71
N GLY A 189 27.15 16.47 28.28
CA GLY A 189 28.51 16.40 27.75
C GLY A 189 29.61 16.60 28.80
N LEU A 190 29.31 16.38 30.09
CA LEU A 190 30.22 16.59 31.21
C LEU A 190 30.43 15.29 31.99
N ASP A 191 31.65 15.01 32.41
CA ASP A 191 31.87 14.02 33.47
C ASP A 191 31.54 14.62 34.84
N ASP A 192 31.35 13.78 35.87
CA ASP A 192 31.03 14.22 37.24
C ASP A 192 31.97 15.36 37.74
N ASP A 193 33.26 15.31 37.37
CA ASP A 193 34.24 16.34 37.73
C ASP A 193 34.03 17.67 36.99
N ALA A 194 33.68 17.65 35.71
CA ALA A 194 33.32 18.84 34.96
C ALA A 194 31.96 19.40 35.40
N GLU A 195 30.99 18.56 35.76
CA GLU A 195 29.72 19.00 36.34
C GLU A 195 29.93 19.80 37.63
N ARG A 196 30.72 19.26 38.58
CA ARG A 196 31.05 19.94 39.85
C ARG A 196 31.68 21.31 39.64
N ARG A 197 32.50 21.46 38.58
CA ARG A 197 33.12 22.74 38.21
C ARG A 197 32.11 23.69 37.57
N LYS A 198 31.39 23.24 36.54
CA LYS A 198 30.44 24.05 35.76
C LYS A 198 29.26 24.52 36.62
N LYS A 199 28.78 23.67 37.52
CA LYS A 199 27.61 23.91 38.37
C LYS A 199 27.97 24.08 39.84
N ARG A 200 29.16 24.58 40.14
CA ARG A 200 29.62 24.80 41.53
C ARG A 200 28.63 25.61 42.38
N TYR A 201 27.94 26.58 41.75
CA TYR A 201 26.91 27.38 42.39
C TYR A 201 25.74 26.56 42.95
N VAL A 202 25.43 25.38 42.40
CA VAL A 202 24.38 24.48 42.90
C VAL A 202 24.84 23.82 44.20
N LEU A 203 26.07 23.30 44.23
CA LEU A 203 26.68 22.73 45.44
C LEU A 203 26.76 23.75 46.57
N ASP A 204 27.21 24.97 46.25
CA ASP A 204 27.31 26.04 47.24
C ASP A 204 25.93 26.42 47.82
N ARG A 205 24.86 26.41 46.99
CA ARG A 205 23.48 26.62 47.47
C ARG A 205 22.99 25.48 48.36
N ILE A 206 23.28 24.22 48.02
CA ILE A 206 22.92 23.08 48.88
C ILE A 206 23.65 23.19 50.23
N ALA A 207 24.95 23.52 50.21
CA ALA A 207 25.73 23.74 51.42
C ALA A 207 25.16 24.87 52.29
N GLN A 208 24.76 25.99 51.67
CA GLN A 208 24.16 27.13 52.38
C GLN A 208 22.79 26.79 52.99
N ASN A 209 21.95 26.06 52.24
CA ASN A 209 20.58 25.77 52.67
C ASN A 209 20.48 24.61 53.67
N PHE A 210 21.36 23.61 53.58
CA PHE A 210 21.22 22.34 54.32
C PHE A 210 22.50 21.89 55.05
N GLY A 211 23.64 22.56 54.83
CA GLY A 211 24.93 22.18 55.39
C GLY A 211 25.67 21.11 54.58
N THR A 212 27.00 21.10 54.70
CA THR A 212 27.91 20.19 53.98
C THR A 212 27.89 18.74 54.48
N SER A 213 27.36 18.50 55.68
CA SER A 213 27.13 17.15 56.23
C SER A 213 25.78 16.56 55.83
N SER A 214 24.94 17.30 55.11
CA SER A 214 23.63 16.80 54.68
C SER A 214 23.78 15.69 53.64
N PRO A 215 22.94 14.63 53.69
CA PRO A 215 22.90 13.61 52.64
C PRO A 215 22.72 14.20 51.24
N ALA A 216 21.92 15.27 51.11
CA ALA A 216 21.75 15.99 49.86
C ALA A 216 23.07 16.56 49.30
N PHE A 217 23.92 17.12 50.15
CA PHE A 217 25.23 17.63 49.74
C PHE A 217 26.18 16.50 49.36
N ILE A 218 26.24 15.43 50.16
CA ILE A 218 27.11 14.28 49.91
C ILE A 218 26.74 13.62 48.57
N GLN A 219 25.46 13.38 48.32
CA GLN A 219 25.00 12.80 47.04
C GLN A 219 25.29 13.70 45.86
N ALA A 220 25.04 15.01 45.98
CA ALA A 220 25.34 15.97 44.92
C ALA A 220 26.85 16.12 44.65
N GLN A 221 27.70 15.81 45.63
CA GLN A 221 29.14 15.80 45.49
C GLN A 221 29.63 14.57 44.71
N GLU A 222 28.94 13.44 44.83
CA GLU A 222 29.22 12.23 44.04
C GLU A 222 28.75 12.41 42.59
N ASP A 223 27.48 12.81 42.40
CA ASP A 223 26.84 12.95 41.10
C ASP A 223 25.86 14.14 41.15
N LEU A 224 26.19 15.23 40.45
CA LEU A 224 25.46 16.48 40.56
C LEU A 224 24.27 16.52 39.59
N ALA A 225 24.42 16.02 38.36
CA ALA A 225 23.35 15.93 37.39
C ALA A 225 22.41 14.74 37.62
N ARG A 226 22.81 13.74 38.39
CA ARG A 226 22.07 12.49 38.67
C ARG A 226 21.83 11.64 37.43
N ASP A 227 22.74 11.66 36.48
CA ASP A 227 22.64 11.00 35.18
C ASP A 227 23.60 9.81 35.04
N ASN A 228 24.28 9.39 36.12
CA ASN A 228 25.11 8.19 36.12
C ASN A 228 24.29 6.90 35.96
N TYR A 229 24.69 6.09 34.99
CA TYR A 229 24.17 4.76 34.75
C TYR A 229 24.63 3.77 35.82
N LYS A 230 23.72 2.87 36.22
CA LYS A 230 24.09 1.70 37.02
C LYS A 230 23.46 0.44 36.47
N TRP A 231 24.31 -0.55 36.19
CA TRP A 231 23.87 -1.84 35.68
C TRP A 231 23.04 -2.59 36.73
N PHE A 232 21.85 -3.05 36.36
CA PHE A 232 20.89 -3.70 37.27
C PHE A 232 21.40 -5.01 37.93
N ARG A 233 22.49 -5.58 37.43
CA ARG A 233 23.15 -6.77 37.99
C ARG A 233 24.50 -6.47 38.66
N ASP A 234 24.80 -5.20 38.91
CA ASP A 234 26.01 -4.82 39.62
C ASP A 234 26.06 -5.47 41.02
N ASN A 235 27.25 -5.95 41.41
CA ASN A 235 27.47 -6.68 42.65
C ASN A 235 27.11 -5.86 43.91
N SER A 236 27.18 -4.52 43.83
CA SER A 236 26.80 -3.65 44.96
C SER A 236 25.33 -3.80 45.35
N PHE A 237 24.45 -4.16 44.40
CA PHE A 237 23.04 -4.45 44.70
C PHE A 237 22.85 -5.78 45.42
N ASP A 238 23.71 -6.77 45.13
CA ASP A 238 23.64 -8.08 45.78
C ASP A 238 24.09 -7.98 47.25
N GLN A 239 25.14 -7.20 47.53
CA GLN A 239 25.63 -6.95 48.90
C GLN A 239 24.58 -6.26 49.79
N LEU A 240 23.79 -5.36 49.23
CA LEU A 240 22.74 -4.63 49.93
C LEU A 240 21.39 -5.36 49.97
N GLY A 241 21.27 -6.51 49.29
CA GLY A 241 20.00 -7.24 49.17
C GLY A 241 18.92 -6.46 48.41
N THR A 242 19.30 -5.57 47.49
CA THR A 242 18.38 -4.68 46.77
C THR A 242 17.43 -5.47 45.87
N GLY A 243 16.12 -5.19 45.96
CA GLY A 243 15.08 -5.77 45.11
C GLY A 243 15.13 -5.30 43.65
N ILE A 244 14.20 -5.78 42.81
CA ILE A 244 14.17 -5.55 41.37
C ILE A 244 13.96 -4.05 41.07
N LEU A 245 12.97 -3.40 41.70
CA LEU A 245 12.70 -1.97 41.46
C LEU A 245 13.91 -1.08 41.78
N GLY A 246 14.63 -1.39 42.86
CA GLY A 246 15.82 -0.63 43.26
C GLY A 246 16.99 -0.79 42.29
N ARG A 247 17.11 -1.95 41.63
CA ARG A 247 18.17 -2.23 40.65
C ARG A 247 17.99 -1.48 39.33
N TYR A 248 16.74 -1.24 38.91
CA TYR A 248 16.43 -0.54 37.66
C TYR A 248 16.36 0.99 37.82
N LYS A 249 16.49 1.51 39.05
CA LYS A 249 16.30 2.92 39.37
C LYS A 249 17.21 3.88 38.58
N ASN A 250 18.47 3.50 38.36
CA ASN A 250 19.47 4.28 37.62
C ASN A 250 19.87 3.58 36.30
N HIS A 251 19.05 2.66 35.79
CA HIS A 251 19.39 1.89 34.58
C HIS A 251 19.14 2.67 33.28
N ASN A 252 18.27 3.69 33.32
CA ASN A 252 17.90 4.51 32.14
C ASN A 252 18.73 5.79 32.02
N ASN A 253 19.71 5.95 32.90
CA ASN A 253 20.57 7.12 32.97
C ASN A 253 21.66 7.05 31.85
N PRO A 254 22.00 8.17 31.21
CA PRO A 254 22.83 8.16 30.00
C PRO A 254 24.33 8.04 30.27
N GLN A 255 24.90 8.72 31.27
CA GLN A 255 26.35 8.72 31.51
C GLN A 255 26.85 7.32 31.91
N GLY A 256 27.70 6.73 31.07
CA GLY A 256 28.30 5.42 31.30
C GLY A 256 27.39 4.24 30.94
N ASN A 257 26.34 4.46 30.14
CA ASN A 257 25.39 3.40 29.76
C ASN A 257 25.90 2.48 28.65
N SER A 258 27.01 2.88 28.01
CA SER A 258 27.65 2.21 26.87
C SER A 258 29.11 1.84 27.17
N PRO A 259 29.43 1.14 28.29
CA PRO A 259 30.80 0.75 28.61
C PRO A 259 31.36 -0.23 27.58
N VAL A 260 32.66 -0.14 27.31
CA VAL A 260 33.36 -1.07 26.41
C VAL A 260 33.40 -2.46 27.05
N ALA A 261 33.14 -3.51 26.24
CA ALA A 261 33.24 -4.88 26.70
C ALA A 261 34.68 -5.21 27.11
N VAL A 262 34.89 -5.53 28.39
CA VAL A 262 36.20 -5.95 28.89
C VAL A 262 36.45 -7.39 28.47
N THR A 263 37.58 -7.66 27.80
CA THR A 263 38.02 -9.02 27.47
C THR A 263 38.24 -9.82 28.75
N GLY A 264 37.41 -10.84 29.01
CA GLY A 264 37.40 -11.58 30.27
C GLY A 264 36.41 -11.06 31.33
N GLY A 265 35.59 -10.05 31.00
CA GLY A 265 34.43 -9.66 31.80
C GLY A 265 33.42 -10.82 31.90
N GLY A 266 32.68 -10.88 33.00
CA GLY A 266 31.82 -12.02 33.36
C GLY A 266 30.76 -12.42 32.31
N GLN A 267 29.92 -13.41 32.65
CA GLN A 267 28.94 -14.03 31.73
C GLN A 267 27.96 -13.05 31.05
N PHE A 268 27.82 -11.82 31.53
CA PHE A 268 26.87 -10.83 31.03
C PHE A 268 27.55 -9.49 30.73
N THR A 269 27.07 -8.80 29.71
CA THR A 269 27.54 -7.45 29.34
C THR A 269 26.81 -6.38 30.17
N PRO A 270 27.54 -5.41 30.76
CA PRO A 270 26.93 -4.34 31.56
C PRO A 270 26.32 -3.20 30.74
N ALA A 271 26.60 -3.12 29.44
CA ALA A 271 26.10 -2.07 28.57
C ALA A 271 24.59 -2.17 28.30
N ALA A 272 23.90 -1.04 28.40
CA ALA A 272 22.48 -0.91 28.07
C ALA A 272 22.28 -0.63 26.57
N THR A 273 23.17 0.17 25.97
CA THR A 273 23.20 0.48 24.54
C THR A 273 24.63 0.42 24.00
N LEU A 274 24.76 0.36 22.68
CA LEU A 274 26.04 0.48 21.96
C LEU A 274 26.10 1.75 21.11
N TYR A 275 24.97 2.48 21.05
CA TYR A 275 24.83 3.72 20.30
C TYR A 275 25.03 4.90 21.24
N PRO A 276 25.68 5.99 20.77
CA PRO A 276 25.77 7.23 21.53
C PRO A 276 24.37 7.82 21.76
N ASP A 277 24.16 8.38 22.95
CA ASP A 277 22.96 9.14 23.25
C ASP A 277 22.99 10.45 22.46
N ASN A 278 21.83 10.82 21.90
CA ASN A 278 21.65 12.03 21.12
C ASN A 278 20.21 12.56 21.21
N GLU A 279 20.03 13.82 20.84
CA GLU A 279 18.73 14.51 20.80
C GLU A 279 18.08 14.44 19.40
N ASP A 280 18.34 13.37 18.66
CA ASP A 280 17.74 13.10 17.35
C ASP A 280 17.10 11.71 17.36
N LEU A 281 15.83 11.67 17.79
CA LEU A 281 15.09 10.42 18.02
C LEU A 281 14.57 9.83 16.70
N ASN A 282 14.22 10.68 15.73
CA ASN A 282 13.67 10.25 14.45
C ASN A 282 14.74 10.00 13.35
N ARG A 283 16.00 10.33 13.63
CA ARG A 283 17.18 10.16 12.76
C ARG A 283 17.13 11.00 11.49
N ASP A 284 16.52 12.18 11.55
CA ASP A 284 16.45 13.12 10.42
C ASP A 284 17.65 14.09 10.35
N ASN A 285 18.61 13.95 11.26
CA ASN A 285 19.80 14.78 11.40
C ASN A 285 19.54 16.24 11.75
N THR A 286 18.35 16.55 12.25
CA THR A 286 17.99 17.89 12.74
C THR A 286 17.59 17.82 14.22
N LEU A 287 17.51 18.98 14.86
CA LEU A 287 16.91 19.11 16.19
C LEU A 287 15.55 19.75 16.02
N ASN A 288 14.51 19.08 16.53
CA ASN A 288 13.17 19.62 16.50
C ASN A 288 12.79 20.23 17.85
N GLU A 289 12.63 21.55 17.88
CA GLU A 289 12.24 22.28 19.09
C GLU A 289 10.72 22.52 19.20
N THR A 290 9.98 22.17 18.16
CA THR A 290 8.57 22.57 18.06
C THR A 290 7.66 21.62 18.85
N GLU A 291 6.92 22.18 19.80
CA GLU A 291 5.85 21.49 20.53
C GLU A 291 4.49 21.74 19.85
N ALA A 292 4.02 20.78 19.06
CA ALA A 292 2.72 20.81 18.40
C ALA A 292 2.05 19.43 18.42
N TYR A 293 1.23 19.15 19.43
CA TYR A 293 0.67 17.82 19.69
C TYR A 293 -0.75 17.86 20.26
N TYR A 294 -1.40 16.70 20.22
CA TYR A 294 -2.64 16.40 20.91
C TYR A 294 -2.32 15.70 22.23
N GLU A 295 -2.94 16.16 23.32
CA GLU A 295 -2.75 15.66 24.68
C GLU A 295 -4.00 14.90 25.15
N TYR A 296 -3.80 13.73 25.75
CA TYR A 296 -4.84 12.87 26.29
C TYR A 296 -4.58 12.66 27.79
N GLU A 297 -5.53 13.07 28.62
CA GLU A 297 -5.45 12.94 30.08
C GLU A 297 -6.17 11.67 30.54
N VAL A 298 -5.45 10.78 31.24
CA VAL A 298 -5.98 9.57 31.88
C VAL A 298 -5.80 9.67 33.39
N ASN A 299 -6.90 9.72 34.12
CA ASN A 299 -6.89 9.78 35.57
C ASN A 299 -6.73 8.37 36.15
N LEU A 300 -5.71 8.16 36.99
CA LEU A 300 -5.44 6.90 37.67
C LEU A 300 -5.70 7.07 39.16
N ARG A 301 -6.72 6.40 39.70
CA ARG A 301 -7.10 6.48 41.11
C ARG A 301 -7.57 5.10 41.61
N PRO A 302 -7.49 4.79 42.92
CA PRO A 302 -8.10 3.57 43.43
C PRO A 302 -9.60 3.49 43.10
N GLY A 303 -10.11 2.28 42.84
CA GLY A 303 -11.52 2.05 42.50
C GLY A 303 -11.87 2.21 41.02
N MET A 304 -10.89 2.13 40.11
CA MET A 304 -11.18 2.12 38.66
C MET A 304 -12.01 0.90 38.27
N ASP A 305 -13.00 1.11 37.41
CA ASP A 305 -13.77 0.02 36.81
C ASP A 305 -14.38 0.42 35.46
N VAL A 306 -14.86 -0.58 34.72
CA VAL A 306 -15.56 -0.41 33.45
C VAL A 306 -16.82 0.43 33.67
N GLY A 307 -16.96 1.50 32.90
CA GLY A 307 -18.10 2.43 33.01
C GLY A 307 -17.97 3.47 34.13
N ILE A 308 -16.98 3.36 35.02
CA ILE A 308 -16.66 4.37 36.03
C ILE A 308 -15.54 5.29 35.53
N THR A 309 -14.43 4.70 35.10
CA THR A 309 -13.27 5.45 34.62
C THR A 309 -13.35 5.60 33.09
N PRO A 310 -13.17 6.83 32.55
CA PRO A 310 -13.07 7.04 31.11
C PRO A 310 -11.98 6.16 30.47
N TYR A 311 -12.21 5.74 29.23
CA TYR A 311 -11.33 4.88 28.42
C TYR A 311 -11.16 3.42 28.87
N ILE A 312 -11.59 3.02 30.06
CA ILE A 312 -11.59 1.60 30.43
C ILE A 312 -12.76 0.91 29.73
N THR A 313 -12.43 -0.04 28.86
CA THR A 313 -13.42 -0.78 28.04
C THR A 313 -13.62 -2.21 28.49
N ASP A 314 -12.60 -2.81 29.11
CA ASP A 314 -12.65 -4.17 29.63
C ASP A 314 -11.79 -4.28 30.90
N LYS A 315 -12.09 -5.30 31.71
CA LYS A 315 -11.39 -5.63 32.94
C LYS A 315 -11.24 -7.13 33.05
N ARG A 316 -10.04 -7.57 33.39
CA ARG A 316 -9.71 -8.96 33.61
C ARG A 316 -9.21 -9.18 35.03
N ARG A 317 -9.92 -10.02 35.77
CA ARG A 317 -9.51 -10.47 37.10
C ARG A 317 -8.75 -11.78 36.97
N VAL A 318 -7.48 -11.79 37.36
CA VAL A 318 -6.60 -12.96 37.29
C VAL A 318 -6.29 -13.49 38.69
N THR A 319 -6.37 -14.80 38.85
CA THR A 319 -5.92 -15.49 40.06
C THR A 319 -4.50 -15.99 39.83
N VAL A 320 -3.56 -15.50 40.62
CA VAL A 320 -2.12 -15.68 40.46
C VAL A 320 -1.60 -16.61 41.55
N ASN A 321 -0.80 -17.60 41.15
CA ASN A 321 -0.02 -18.41 42.09
C ASN A 321 1.38 -17.81 42.22
N ALA A 322 1.62 -17.08 43.30
CA ALA A 322 2.86 -16.34 43.51
C ALA A 322 4.05 -17.27 43.83
N ALA A 323 5.26 -16.74 43.71
CA ALA A 323 6.50 -17.51 43.88
C ALA A 323 6.67 -18.07 45.31
N ASP A 324 6.10 -17.38 46.30
CA ASP A 324 6.05 -17.73 47.72
C ASP A 324 4.98 -18.79 48.06
N GLY A 325 4.18 -19.23 47.08
CA GLY A 325 3.12 -20.23 47.26
C GLY A 325 1.76 -19.64 47.65
N THR A 326 1.64 -18.32 47.80
CA THR A 326 0.35 -17.66 48.07
C THR A 326 -0.45 -17.48 46.79
N THR A 327 -1.78 -17.56 46.91
CA THR A 327 -2.70 -17.22 45.82
C THR A 327 -3.18 -15.78 45.98
N LYS A 328 -2.98 -14.95 44.96
CA LYS A 328 -3.35 -13.53 44.93
C LYS A 328 -4.34 -13.28 43.80
N THR A 329 -5.12 -12.22 43.91
CA THR A 329 -6.01 -11.77 42.83
C THR A 329 -5.56 -10.40 42.37
N GLU A 330 -5.46 -10.22 41.06
CA GLU A 330 -5.04 -8.96 40.44
C GLU A 330 -6.01 -8.58 39.34
N ASP A 331 -6.28 -7.28 39.20
CA ASP A 331 -7.12 -6.76 38.15
C ASP A 331 -6.23 -6.11 37.07
N TRP A 332 -6.53 -6.38 35.81
CA TRP A 332 -5.92 -5.77 34.64
C TRP A 332 -6.98 -5.06 33.81
N PHE A 333 -6.73 -3.81 33.44
CA PHE A 333 -7.66 -2.96 32.73
C PHE A 333 -7.21 -2.75 31.29
N LEU A 334 -8.15 -2.84 30.35
CA LEU A 334 -7.94 -2.43 28.96
C LEU A 334 -8.36 -0.97 28.80
N PHE A 335 -7.38 -0.08 28.77
CA PHE A 335 -7.55 1.31 28.38
C PHE A 335 -7.56 1.41 26.86
N ARG A 336 -8.56 2.07 26.30
CA ARG A 336 -8.70 2.34 24.87
C ARG A 336 -8.96 3.83 24.68
N ILE A 337 -7.92 4.56 24.31
CA ILE A 337 -7.94 6.02 24.17
C ILE A 337 -8.16 6.38 22.70
N PRO A 338 -9.28 7.01 22.32
CA PRO A 338 -9.55 7.39 20.93
C PRO A 338 -8.65 8.55 20.50
N ILE A 339 -7.95 8.40 19.38
CA ILE A 339 -7.02 9.41 18.84
C ILE A 339 -7.74 10.73 18.53
N ARG A 340 -9.00 10.70 18.10
CA ARG A 340 -9.75 11.94 17.85
C ARG A 340 -10.32 12.59 19.13
N GLY A 341 -10.26 11.91 20.26
CA GLY A 341 -10.82 12.35 21.55
C GLY A 341 -9.79 13.02 22.47
N TYR A 342 -8.94 13.89 21.92
CA TYR A 342 -7.92 14.59 22.70
C TYR A 342 -8.54 15.61 23.68
N THR A 343 -7.89 15.77 24.84
CA THR A 343 -8.31 16.71 25.88
C THR A 343 -7.85 18.13 25.57
N LYS A 344 -6.65 18.27 25.00
CA LYS A 344 -6.05 19.56 24.68
C LYS A 344 -5.22 19.48 23.40
N LYS A 345 -5.19 20.58 22.67
CA LYS A 345 -4.33 20.79 21.50
C LYS A 345 -3.29 21.85 21.85
N VAL A 346 -2.01 21.54 21.67
CA VAL A 346 -0.88 22.44 21.92
C VAL A 346 -0.22 22.76 20.58
N GLY A 347 0.13 24.03 20.35
CA GLY A 347 0.77 24.49 19.11
C GLY A 347 -0.15 24.46 17.87
N SER A 348 0.45 24.60 16.70
CA SER A 348 -0.23 24.74 15.40
C SER A 348 -0.34 23.43 14.61
N ILE A 349 -0.84 22.36 15.22
CA ILE A 349 -1.10 21.08 14.55
C ILE A 349 -2.49 21.09 13.87
N ALA A 350 -2.64 20.72 12.60
CA ALA A 350 -3.92 20.84 11.89
C ALA A 350 -4.75 19.55 11.92
N ASP A 351 -4.11 18.42 11.64
CA ASP A 351 -4.73 17.12 11.42
C ASP A 351 -3.84 15.98 11.97
N PHE A 352 -4.17 14.73 11.66
CA PHE A 352 -3.44 13.54 12.12
C PHE A 352 -2.52 12.94 11.05
N LYS A 353 -2.16 13.69 9.99
CA LYS A 353 -1.34 13.17 8.89
C LYS A 353 0.17 13.15 9.19
N SER A 354 0.61 13.87 10.23
CA SER A 354 2.03 13.98 10.58
C SER A 354 2.25 13.89 12.09
N ILE A 355 1.92 12.73 12.66
CA ILE A 355 2.20 12.39 14.06
C ILE A 355 3.59 11.73 14.13
N ARG A 356 4.61 12.51 14.49
CA ARG A 356 6.01 12.05 14.47
C ARG A 356 6.49 11.43 15.78
N PHE A 357 5.93 11.85 16.90
CA PHE A 357 6.38 11.45 18.23
C PHE A 357 5.19 11.10 19.12
N ALA A 358 5.45 10.16 20.04
CA ALA A 358 4.61 9.89 21.19
C ALA A 358 5.40 10.18 22.46
N ARG A 359 4.85 10.99 23.38
CA ARG A 359 5.41 11.22 24.72
C ARG A 359 4.40 10.78 25.77
N VAL A 360 4.82 9.92 26.69
CA VAL A 360 4.03 9.50 27.85
C VAL A 360 4.64 10.10 29.10
N TYR A 361 3.84 10.69 29.97
CA TYR A 361 4.34 11.21 31.24
C TYR A 361 3.35 11.06 32.40
N LEU A 362 3.89 10.99 33.61
CA LEU A 362 3.15 10.85 34.86
C LEU A 362 3.31 12.13 35.67
N THR A 363 2.24 12.58 36.33
CA THR A 363 2.25 13.73 37.25
C THR A 363 1.13 13.63 38.27
N ASP A 364 1.04 14.56 39.22
CA ASP A 364 -0.01 14.63 40.25
C ASP A 364 -0.02 13.44 41.24
N PHE A 365 1.09 12.70 41.34
CA PHE A 365 1.26 11.63 42.33
C PHE A 365 1.94 12.16 43.59
N GLU A 366 1.38 11.84 44.77
CA GLU A 366 2.01 12.14 46.06
C GLU A 366 3.01 11.05 46.49
N ASP A 367 2.75 9.81 46.11
CA ASP A 367 3.56 8.63 46.43
C ASP A 367 4.14 7.97 45.17
N SER A 368 5.13 7.10 45.35
CA SER A 368 5.70 6.30 44.27
C SER A 368 4.68 5.31 43.69
N VAL A 369 4.67 5.16 42.37
CA VAL A 369 3.74 4.28 41.65
C VAL A 369 4.49 3.42 40.63
N VAL A 370 4.04 2.19 40.43
CA VAL A 370 4.56 1.29 39.38
C VAL A 370 3.40 0.92 38.47
N ILE A 371 3.46 1.36 37.22
CA ILE A 371 2.47 1.08 36.19
C ILE A 371 3.05 -0.01 35.29
N ARG A 372 2.41 -1.17 35.27
CA ARG A 372 2.82 -2.31 34.44
C ARG A 372 1.88 -2.44 33.26
N MET A 373 2.45 -2.44 32.05
CA MET A 373 1.69 -2.54 30.82
C MET A 373 2.06 -3.84 30.10
N ALA A 374 1.13 -4.79 30.01
CA ALA A 374 1.36 -6.04 29.29
C ALA A 374 1.33 -5.84 27.77
N ARG A 375 0.67 -4.79 27.31
CA ARG A 375 0.55 -4.41 25.90
C ARG A 375 0.32 -2.91 25.80
N MET A 376 0.93 -2.27 24.81
CA MET A 376 0.80 -0.84 24.53
C MET A 376 0.88 -0.64 23.02
N ASP A 377 -0.28 -0.45 22.39
CA ASP A 377 -0.43 -0.57 20.94
C ASP A 377 -1.16 0.64 20.34
N LEU A 378 -0.73 1.05 19.14
CA LEU A 378 -1.54 1.87 18.25
C LEU A 378 -2.38 0.95 17.39
N VAL A 379 -3.70 0.99 17.59
CA VAL A 379 -4.64 0.08 16.93
C VAL A 379 -5.31 0.77 15.75
N ARG A 380 -5.14 0.14 14.59
CA ARG A 380 -5.78 0.55 13.34
C ARG A 380 -7.02 -0.27 13.07
N ASN A 381 -7.98 0.35 12.41
CA ASN A 381 -9.17 -0.35 11.93
C ASN A 381 -9.08 -0.57 10.41
N GLN A 382 -9.55 -1.72 9.92
CA GLN A 382 -9.71 -1.93 8.47
C GLN A 382 -10.99 -1.29 7.94
N TRP A 383 -11.97 -1.11 8.83
CA TRP A 383 -13.23 -0.46 8.54
C TRP A 383 -13.15 1.01 8.96
N ARG A 384 -13.71 1.89 8.14
CA ARG A 384 -13.72 3.34 8.37
C ARG A 384 -15.13 3.77 8.74
N GLN A 385 -15.25 4.62 9.75
CA GLN A 385 -16.54 5.23 10.08
C GLN A 385 -17.05 6.08 8.91
N PHE A 386 -18.32 5.91 8.55
CA PHE A 386 -18.97 6.70 7.53
C PHE A 386 -19.44 8.04 8.12
N SER A 387 -18.83 9.14 7.68
CA SER A 387 -19.03 10.48 8.28
C SER A 387 -20.26 11.25 7.76
N PHE A 388 -21.08 10.64 6.90
CA PHE A 388 -22.24 11.27 6.26
C PHE A 388 -23.53 10.56 6.66
N ASN A 389 -24.65 11.29 6.58
CA ASN A 389 -25.96 10.72 6.87
C ASN A 389 -26.27 9.55 5.93
N LEU A 390 -26.73 8.43 6.49
CA LEU A 390 -27.09 7.24 5.73
C LEU A 390 -28.53 7.37 5.20
N ASP A 391 -28.79 8.38 4.38
CA ASP A 391 -30.12 8.70 3.88
C ASP A 391 -30.37 8.19 2.45
N THR A 392 -31.53 8.55 1.90
CA THR A 392 -31.91 8.31 0.51
C THR A 392 -31.98 9.61 -0.30
N THR A 393 -31.37 10.70 0.15
CA THR A 393 -31.33 11.99 -0.58
C THR A 393 -30.24 11.95 -1.64
N GLY A 394 -29.15 11.21 -1.39
CA GLY A 394 -28.02 11.08 -2.33
C GLY A 394 -27.03 12.23 -2.22
N SER A 395 -27.16 13.05 -1.17
CA SER A 395 -26.25 14.14 -0.84
C SER A 395 -25.29 13.70 0.27
N TYR A 396 -24.03 14.15 0.16
CA TYR A 396 -23.04 13.99 1.22
C TYR A 396 -23.27 15.04 2.32
N ALA A 397 -24.34 14.86 3.10
CA ALA A 397 -24.61 15.68 4.28
C ALA A 397 -23.80 15.14 5.48
N PRO A 398 -22.85 15.91 6.05
CA PRO A 398 -22.10 15.48 7.22
C PRO A 398 -23.02 15.17 8.40
N ILE A 399 -22.68 14.13 9.17
CA ILE A 399 -23.43 13.78 10.38
C ILE A 399 -23.32 14.95 11.37
N THR A 400 -24.48 15.41 11.85
CA THR A 400 -24.56 16.44 12.90
C THR A 400 -24.84 15.76 14.23
N ASN A 401 -23.94 15.89 15.21
CA ASN A 401 -24.10 15.30 16.54
C ASN A 401 -25.07 16.10 17.43
N ILE A 402 -26.27 16.39 16.92
CA ILE A 402 -27.24 17.29 17.56
C ILE A 402 -27.73 16.75 18.92
N ALA A 403 -27.67 15.43 19.15
CA ALA A 403 -28.20 14.78 20.35
C ALA A 403 -27.14 14.07 21.24
N GLY A 404 -25.84 14.30 21.01
CA GLY A 404 -24.78 13.62 21.77
C GLY A 404 -24.68 12.11 21.49
N THR A 405 -25.11 11.66 20.31
CA THR A 405 -24.92 10.28 19.83
C THR A 405 -23.43 9.97 19.69
N THR A 406 -22.95 8.91 20.33
CA THR A 406 -21.57 8.44 20.18
C THR A 406 -21.53 7.14 19.40
N PHE A 407 -20.53 6.99 18.54
CA PHE A 407 -20.34 5.80 17.71
C PHE A 407 -18.87 5.39 17.70
N ASN A 408 -18.62 4.20 18.23
CA ASN A 408 -17.28 3.62 18.33
C ASN A 408 -17.23 2.34 17.49
N THR A 409 -16.13 2.17 16.74
CA THR A 409 -15.84 0.94 16.01
C THR A 409 -14.75 0.18 16.76
N LEU A 410 -15.10 -0.93 17.37
CA LEU A 410 -14.22 -1.72 18.22
C LEU A 410 -13.97 -3.10 17.57
N ALA A 411 -13.07 -3.87 18.17
CA ALA A 411 -12.94 -5.29 17.90
C ALA A 411 -13.20 -6.07 19.19
N VAL A 412 -13.93 -7.18 19.06
CA VAL A 412 -14.11 -8.18 20.12
C VAL A 412 -13.48 -9.48 19.63
N ASN A 413 -12.75 -10.17 20.50
CA ASN A 413 -12.02 -11.36 20.10
C ASN A 413 -11.98 -12.44 21.18
N LEU A 414 -11.66 -13.67 20.76
CA LEU A 414 -11.66 -14.83 21.64
C LEU A 414 -10.56 -14.78 22.71
N GLU A 415 -9.38 -14.28 22.35
CA GLU A 415 -8.23 -14.27 23.27
C GLU A 415 -8.38 -13.27 24.42
N GLU A 416 -8.96 -12.11 24.14
CA GLU A 416 -9.05 -10.98 25.06
C GLU A 416 -10.44 -10.87 25.70
N ASN A 417 -11.52 -11.09 24.94
CA ASN A 417 -12.90 -10.79 25.36
C ASN A 417 -13.76 -12.04 25.65
N SER A 418 -13.14 -13.22 25.81
CA SER A 418 -13.84 -14.46 26.18
C SER A 418 -14.50 -14.44 27.57
N SER A 419 -14.18 -13.46 28.41
CA SER A 419 -14.82 -13.25 29.73
C SER A 419 -15.53 -11.90 29.86
N ARG A 420 -15.73 -11.18 28.74
CA ARG A 420 -16.38 -9.87 28.70
C ARG A 420 -17.83 -9.94 29.20
N GLN A 421 -18.33 -8.80 29.70
CA GLN A 421 -19.73 -8.56 30.08
C GLN A 421 -20.33 -7.44 29.20
N PRO A 422 -21.64 -7.44 28.89
CA PRO A 422 -22.68 -8.34 29.41
C PRO A 422 -22.76 -9.70 28.70
N VAL A 423 -22.21 -9.82 27.49
CA VAL A 423 -22.09 -11.10 26.76
C VAL A 423 -20.62 -11.38 26.49
N ASN A 424 -20.19 -12.60 26.80
CA ASN A 424 -18.85 -13.07 26.50
C ASN A 424 -18.71 -13.41 25.01
N TYR A 425 -17.53 -13.16 24.45
CA TYR A 425 -17.29 -13.46 23.05
C TYR A 425 -17.03 -14.96 22.84
N ILE A 426 -17.87 -15.59 22.01
CA ILE A 426 -17.70 -16.96 21.52
C ILE A 426 -17.71 -16.97 20.00
N MET A 427 -16.91 -17.85 19.39
CA MET A 427 -16.81 -17.93 17.93
C MET A 427 -18.17 -18.28 17.32
N PRO A 428 -18.52 -17.74 16.14
CA PRO A 428 -19.76 -18.10 15.46
C PRO A 428 -19.86 -19.60 15.16
N PRO A 429 -21.09 -20.15 15.07
CA PRO A 429 -21.29 -21.56 14.73
C PRO A 429 -20.58 -21.95 13.42
N GLY A 430 -19.79 -23.03 13.46
CA GLY A 430 -19.08 -23.56 12.30
C GLY A 430 -17.80 -22.80 11.90
N VAL A 431 -17.42 -21.76 12.64
CA VAL A 431 -16.12 -21.09 12.47
C VAL A 431 -15.08 -21.77 13.36
N GLU A 432 -13.93 -22.11 12.76
CA GLU A 432 -12.81 -22.71 13.47
C GLU A 432 -11.58 -21.79 13.40
N ARG A 433 -10.75 -21.83 14.45
CA ARG A 433 -9.50 -21.06 14.48
C ARG A 433 -8.53 -21.63 13.45
N VAL A 434 -7.92 -20.73 12.68
CA VAL A 434 -6.85 -21.10 11.75
C VAL A 434 -5.67 -21.64 12.54
N GLN A 435 -5.18 -22.80 12.11
CA GLN A 435 -4.06 -23.51 12.72
C GLN A 435 -2.79 -23.25 11.91
N LEU A 436 -1.75 -22.79 12.59
CA LEU A 436 -0.41 -22.64 12.03
C LEU A 436 0.54 -23.64 12.68
N LEU A 437 1.29 -24.35 11.86
CA LEU A 437 2.35 -25.21 12.34
C LEU A 437 3.59 -24.37 12.67
N SER A 438 4.01 -24.37 13.93
CA SER A 438 5.31 -23.81 14.33
C SER A 438 6.43 -24.81 14.03
N ASN A 439 7.67 -24.33 13.84
CA ASN A 439 8.86 -25.14 13.53
C ASN A 439 9.13 -26.29 14.53
N ASN A 440 8.51 -26.26 15.71
CA ASN A 440 8.70 -27.24 16.77
C ASN A 440 7.55 -28.26 16.87
N GLY A 441 6.66 -28.34 15.86
CA GLY A 441 5.53 -29.28 15.86
C GLY A 441 4.37 -28.90 16.78
N VAL A 442 4.43 -27.73 17.43
CA VAL A 442 3.31 -27.17 18.20
C VAL A 442 2.35 -26.47 17.25
N ASN A 443 1.07 -26.80 17.37
CA ASN A 443 0.01 -26.17 16.62
C ASN A 443 -0.40 -24.85 17.29
N LEU A 444 -0.17 -23.73 16.61
CA LEU A 444 -0.53 -22.40 17.08
C LEU A 444 -1.88 -22.00 16.47
N GLN A 445 -2.85 -21.71 17.33
CA GLN A 445 -4.15 -21.23 16.87
C GLN A 445 -4.11 -19.71 16.72
N GLN A 446 -4.52 -19.20 15.55
CA GLN A 446 -4.65 -17.76 15.34
C GLN A 446 -5.85 -17.20 16.11
N ASN A 447 -5.80 -15.91 16.44
CA ASN A 447 -6.92 -15.23 17.08
C ASN A 447 -8.11 -15.15 16.10
N GLU A 448 -9.32 -15.21 16.64
CA GLU A 448 -10.57 -15.04 15.91
C GLU A 448 -11.26 -13.79 16.49
N GLN A 449 -11.72 -12.89 15.62
CA GLN A 449 -12.18 -11.56 15.99
C GLN A 449 -13.40 -11.13 15.18
N ALA A 450 -14.33 -10.42 15.81
CA ALA A 450 -15.44 -9.72 15.17
C ALA A 450 -15.31 -8.21 15.34
N MET A 451 -15.89 -7.46 14.41
CA MET A 451 -16.03 -6.01 14.53
C MET A 451 -17.22 -5.69 15.43
N SER A 452 -17.04 -4.80 16.41
CA SER A 452 -18.10 -4.33 17.31
C SER A 452 -18.46 -2.88 16.99
N LEU A 453 -19.73 -2.64 16.70
CA LEU A 453 -20.33 -1.33 16.45
C LEU A 453 -21.07 -0.90 17.71
N GLN A 454 -20.41 -0.10 18.54
CA GLN A 454 -21.01 0.40 19.78
C GLN A 454 -21.59 1.79 19.53
N VAL A 455 -22.91 1.92 19.69
CA VAL A 455 -23.63 3.19 19.53
C VAL A 455 -24.36 3.54 20.83
N ARG A 456 -24.28 4.81 21.25
CA ARG A 456 -25.07 5.35 22.35
C ARG A 456 -25.90 6.52 21.88
N ASN A 457 -27.11 6.63 22.43
CA ASN A 457 -28.04 7.72 22.16
C ASN A 457 -28.42 7.86 20.66
N LEU A 458 -28.68 6.75 19.97
CA LEU A 458 -29.12 6.75 18.57
C LEU A 458 -30.59 7.15 18.49
N ILE A 459 -30.86 8.33 17.94
CA ILE A 459 -32.21 8.89 17.80
C ILE A 459 -33.01 8.16 16.71
N THR A 460 -34.34 8.27 16.76
CA THR A 460 -35.20 7.64 15.76
C THR A 460 -34.99 8.24 14.36
N GLY A 461 -34.89 7.37 13.35
CA GLY A 461 -34.60 7.72 11.96
C GLY A 461 -33.12 7.94 11.65
N ASP A 462 -32.24 7.81 12.64
CA ASP A 462 -30.80 7.99 12.48
C ASP A 462 -30.05 6.66 12.35
N ALA A 463 -28.89 6.69 11.70
CA ALA A 463 -28.07 5.52 11.46
C ALA A 463 -26.56 5.84 11.54
N ARG A 464 -25.79 4.86 11.98
CA ARG A 464 -24.31 4.94 12.02
C ARG A 464 -23.74 3.73 11.33
N ALA A 465 -22.71 3.93 10.53
CA ALA A 465 -22.15 2.88 9.71
C ALA A 465 -20.64 2.98 9.59
N VAL A 466 -20.05 1.87 9.19
CA VAL A 466 -18.66 1.75 8.79
C VAL A 466 -18.60 1.17 7.39
N PHE A 467 -17.53 1.46 6.67
CA PHE A 467 -17.33 0.94 5.32
C PHE A 467 -15.93 0.42 5.13
N LYS A 468 -15.80 -0.52 4.20
CA LYS A 468 -14.54 -1.05 3.71
C LYS A 468 -14.52 -0.91 2.19
N THR A 469 -13.45 -0.32 1.67
CA THR A 469 -13.23 -0.25 0.23
C THR A 469 -12.64 -1.57 -0.25
N LEU A 470 -13.21 -2.09 -1.34
CA LEU A 470 -12.85 -3.36 -1.97
C LEU A 470 -12.68 -3.12 -3.47
N ASN A 471 -12.11 -4.10 -4.16
CA ASN A 471 -12.14 -4.15 -5.63
C ASN A 471 -12.39 -5.61 -6.02
N LEU A 472 -13.63 -6.05 -5.80
CA LEU A 472 -13.99 -7.46 -5.89
C LEU A 472 -15.08 -7.68 -6.94
N ASP A 473 -14.91 -8.74 -7.72
CA ASP A 473 -15.93 -9.28 -8.60
C ASP A 473 -16.54 -10.52 -7.93
N ILE A 474 -17.82 -10.40 -7.54
CA ILE A 474 -18.53 -11.42 -6.79
C ILE A 474 -19.54 -12.21 -7.63
N ARG A 475 -19.51 -12.05 -8.97
CA ARG A 475 -20.50 -12.66 -9.87
C ARG A 475 -20.41 -14.18 -9.99
N GLN A 476 -19.25 -14.75 -9.65
CA GLN A 476 -19.02 -16.20 -9.69
C GLN A 476 -19.46 -16.91 -8.40
N TYR A 477 -20.05 -16.18 -7.45
CA TYR A 477 -20.55 -16.71 -6.19
C TYR A 477 -22.08 -16.61 -6.16
N GLY A 478 -22.73 -17.55 -5.50
CA GLY A 478 -24.20 -17.60 -5.35
C GLY A 478 -24.67 -16.83 -4.13
N ASN A 479 -23.95 -16.94 -3.01
CA ASN A 479 -24.41 -16.41 -1.72
C ASN A 479 -23.35 -15.53 -1.05
N LEU A 480 -23.83 -14.50 -0.36
CA LEU A 480 -23.06 -13.67 0.57
C LEU A 480 -23.57 -13.94 1.98
N SER A 481 -22.66 -14.35 2.86
CA SER A 481 -22.96 -14.69 4.25
C SER A 481 -22.16 -13.82 5.23
N MET A 482 -22.77 -13.42 6.35
CA MET A 482 -22.11 -12.74 7.47
C MET A 482 -22.91 -12.93 8.76
N PHE A 483 -22.23 -13.14 9.88
CA PHE A 483 -22.86 -13.28 11.20
C PHE A 483 -23.07 -11.91 11.85
N LEU A 484 -24.19 -11.78 12.53
CA LEU A 484 -24.59 -10.55 13.22
C LEU A 484 -25.10 -10.87 14.64
N HIS A 485 -24.61 -10.11 15.60
CA HIS A 485 -25.02 -10.17 17.00
C HIS A 485 -25.47 -8.78 17.45
N ALA A 486 -26.43 -8.71 18.38
CA ALA A 486 -26.84 -7.46 19.01
C ALA A 486 -27.03 -7.67 20.52
N GLU A 487 -26.48 -6.75 21.32
CA GLU A 487 -26.63 -6.72 22.77
C GLU A 487 -26.99 -5.31 23.28
N SER A 488 -27.55 -5.28 24.48
CA SER A 488 -27.85 -4.04 25.20
C SER A 488 -26.61 -3.48 25.89
N VAL A 489 -26.47 -2.16 25.93
CA VAL A 489 -25.38 -1.51 26.67
C VAL A 489 -25.74 -1.42 28.17
N PRO A 490 -24.88 -1.90 29.09
CA PRO A 490 -25.14 -1.79 30.53
C PRO A 490 -25.40 -0.34 30.99
N GLY A 491 -26.38 -0.17 31.89
CA GLY A 491 -26.76 1.15 32.41
C GLY A 491 -27.62 2.00 31.46
N GLN A 492 -28.07 1.45 30.33
CA GLN A 492 -28.99 2.08 29.38
C GLN A 492 -30.32 1.32 29.31
N ARG A 493 -31.32 1.87 28.59
CA ARG A 493 -32.59 1.16 28.30
C ARG A 493 -32.26 -0.16 27.57
N PRO A 494 -32.74 -1.31 28.06
CA PRO A 494 -32.59 -2.59 27.35
C PRO A 494 -33.23 -2.53 25.97
N LEU A 495 -32.48 -2.97 24.95
CA LEU A 495 -32.94 -3.07 23.58
C LEU A 495 -33.96 -4.22 23.47
N GLN A 496 -35.06 -4.00 22.73
CA GLN A 496 -36.02 -5.06 22.41
C GLN A 496 -35.79 -5.60 21.00
N ASP A 497 -36.27 -6.81 20.75
CA ASP A 497 -36.24 -7.43 19.43
C ASP A 497 -36.90 -6.55 18.37
N ASP A 498 -36.31 -6.51 17.17
CA ASP A 498 -36.78 -5.76 16.00
C ASP A 498 -36.84 -4.23 16.18
N GLU A 499 -36.26 -3.67 17.24
CA GLU A 499 -36.11 -2.22 17.43
C GLU A 499 -34.93 -1.65 16.63
N LEU A 500 -33.87 -2.42 16.42
CA LEU A 500 -32.66 -1.99 15.73
C LEU A 500 -32.46 -2.78 14.43
N TYR A 501 -32.14 -2.08 13.34
CA TYR A 501 -31.86 -2.72 12.05
C TYR A 501 -30.37 -2.70 11.75
N ALA A 502 -29.79 -3.85 11.38
CA ALA A 502 -28.51 -3.87 10.68
C ALA A 502 -28.74 -3.48 9.23
N VAL A 503 -27.88 -2.61 8.71
CA VAL A 503 -27.92 -2.12 7.33
C VAL A 503 -26.64 -2.51 6.63
N VAL A 504 -26.75 -3.26 5.54
CA VAL A 504 -25.62 -3.66 4.71
C VAL A 504 -25.79 -3.08 3.31
N ARG A 505 -24.88 -2.20 2.87
CA ARG A 505 -24.86 -1.68 1.50
C ARG A 505 -23.69 -2.26 0.71
N ILE A 506 -23.95 -2.65 -0.53
CA ILE A 506 -22.97 -3.26 -1.45
C ILE A 506 -23.09 -2.56 -2.80
N GLY A 507 -21.99 -2.03 -3.33
CA GLY A 507 -22.04 -1.39 -4.64
C GLY A 507 -20.77 -0.65 -5.03
N GLN A 508 -20.93 0.27 -5.98
CA GLN A 508 -19.87 1.16 -6.46
C GLN A 508 -19.68 2.37 -5.55
N ASP A 509 -20.75 2.79 -4.88
CA ASP A 509 -20.78 3.84 -3.88
C ASP A 509 -21.81 3.47 -2.77
N PHE A 510 -21.96 4.34 -1.77
CA PHE A 510 -22.87 4.10 -0.64
C PHE A 510 -24.14 4.97 -0.66
N LEU A 511 -24.31 5.86 -1.64
CA LEU A 511 -25.39 6.87 -1.64
C LEU A 511 -26.25 6.88 -2.91
N ASN A 512 -25.66 6.60 -4.07
CA ASN A 512 -26.31 6.68 -5.37
C ASN A 512 -26.48 5.31 -6.04
N ASN A 513 -25.49 4.41 -5.95
CA ASN A 513 -25.45 3.12 -6.65
C ASN A 513 -25.10 1.98 -5.70
N TYR A 514 -26.12 1.46 -5.02
CA TYR A 514 -25.98 0.36 -4.07
C TYR A 514 -27.19 -0.57 -4.02
N TYR A 515 -26.93 -1.81 -3.68
CA TYR A 515 -27.89 -2.73 -3.07
C TYR A 515 -27.85 -2.54 -1.56
N GLU A 516 -29.00 -2.49 -0.90
CA GLU A 516 -29.13 -2.33 0.55
C GLU A 516 -29.96 -3.49 1.12
N ILE A 517 -29.44 -4.16 2.14
CA ILE A 517 -30.14 -5.19 2.90
C ILE A 517 -30.32 -4.69 4.32
N LYS A 518 -31.57 -4.59 4.78
CA LYS A 518 -31.90 -4.30 6.19
C LYS A 518 -32.37 -5.56 6.89
N ILE A 519 -31.81 -5.81 8.07
CA ILE A 519 -32.11 -6.98 8.91
C ILE A 519 -32.57 -6.49 10.29
N PRO A 520 -33.84 -6.72 10.68
CA PRO A 520 -34.28 -6.49 12.05
C PRO A 520 -33.54 -7.43 13.00
N LEU A 521 -32.82 -6.87 13.97
CA LEU A 521 -31.97 -7.63 14.88
C LEU A 521 -32.74 -8.16 16.08
N LYS A 522 -32.44 -9.40 16.45
CA LYS A 522 -32.81 -10.06 17.71
C LYS A 522 -31.70 -9.83 18.73
N VAL A 523 -32.10 -9.49 19.96
CA VAL A 523 -31.20 -9.09 21.03
C VAL A 523 -30.81 -10.30 21.86
N THR A 524 -29.52 -10.46 22.11
CA THR A 524 -29.01 -11.51 22.99
C THR A 524 -29.15 -11.08 24.44
N ALA A 525 -29.66 -11.97 25.29
CA ALA A 525 -29.77 -11.69 26.72
C ALA A 525 -28.38 -11.62 27.39
N PRO A 526 -28.18 -10.76 28.40
CA PRO A 526 -26.95 -10.76 29.19
C PRO A 526 -26.67 -12.12 29.82
N GLY A 527 -25.42 -12.58 29.78
CA GLY A 527 -25.02 -13.87 30.34
C GLY A 527 -23.64 -14.33 29.87
N ASN A 528 -23.11 -15.34 30.56
CA ASN A 528 -21.92 -16.06 30.14
C ASN A 528 -22.32 -17.38 29.47
N TYR A 529 -22.10 -17.46 28.17
CA TYR A 529 -22.48 -18.58 27.32
C TYR A 529 -21.28 -19.53 27.14
N PRO A 530 -21.43 -20.81 27.52
CA PRO A 530 -20.40 -21.82 27.26
C PRO A 530 -20.41 -22.26 25.78
N ARG A 531 -19.32 -22.92 25.37
CA ARG A 531 -19.25 -23.61 24.08
C ARG A 531 -20.41 -24.61 23.95
N GLY A 532 -21.06 -24.66 22.78
CA GLY A 532 -22.31 -25.38 22.51
C GLY A 532 -23.57 -24.50 22.57
N GLN A 533 -23.45 -23.23 22.96
CA GLN A 533 -24.56 -22.25 22.93
C GLN A 533 -24.29 -21.10 21.95
N GLU A 534 -23.49 -21.34 20.92
CA GLU A 534 -23.06 -20.35 19.93
C GLU A 534 -24.26 -19.69 19.23
N GLU A 535 -25.33 -20.44 18.94
CA GLU A 535 -26.55 -19.93 18.30
C GLU A 535 -27.34 -18.94 19.16
N ARG A 536 -27.11 -18.91 20.49
CA ARG A 536 -27.72 -17.90 21.37
C ARG A 536 -27.03 -16.56 21.24
N VAL A 537 -25.70 -16.56 21.07
CA VAL A 537 -24.91 -15.34 20.85
C VAL A 537 -24.98 -14.92 19.38
N TRP A 538 -25.07 -15.86 18.45
CA TRP A 538 -25.20 -15.59 17.01
C TRP A 538 -26.53 -16.13 16.47
N PRO A 539 -27.68 -15.46 16.74
CA PRO A 539 -28.98 -15.91 16.27
C PRO A 539 -29.04 -16.02 14.74
N VAL A 540 -29.50 -17.16 14.23
CA VAL A 540 -29.66 -17.38 12.77
C VAL A 540 -30.53 -16.31 12.11
N ALA A 541 -31.53 -15.79 12.83
CA ALA A 541 -32.41 -14.72 12.37
C ALA A 541 -31.67 -13.41 12.04
N ASN A 542 -30.52 -13.16 12.68
CA ASN A 542 -29.69 -11.98 12.47
C ASN A 542 -28.75 -12.13 11.29
N ASN A 543 -28.43 -13.36 10.86
CA ASN A 543 -27.41 -13.58 9.84
C ASN A 543 -27.78 -12.91 8.51
N LEU A 544 -26.82 -12.20 7.94
CA LEU A 544 -26.87 -11.77 6.55
C LEU A 544 -26.58 -13.00 5.69
N ASP A 545 -27.58 -13.81 5.41
CA ASP A 545 -27.55 -14.81 4.34
C ASP A 545 -28.40 -14.29 3.17
N VAL A 546 -27.73 -13.95 2.07
CA VAL A 546 -28.34 -13.30 0.90
C VAL A 546 -27.87 -13.99 -0.36
N SER A 547 -28.82 -14.44 -1.17
CA SER A 547 -28.51 -14.86 -2.53
C SER A 547 -28.22 -13.63 -3.39
N LEU A 548 -27.06 -13.61 -4.03
CA LEU A 548 -26.69 -12.54 -4.96
C LEU A 548 -27.64 -12.49 -6.16
N ARG A 549 -28.30 -13.62 -6.47
CA ARG A 549 -29.32 -13.68 -7.51
C ARG A 549 -30.57 -12.88 -7.15
N ASP A 550 -30.99 -12.88 -5.89
CA ASP A 550 -32.15 -12.11 -5.44
C ASP A 550 -31.97 -10.60 -5.63
N LEU A 551 -30.73 -10.11 -5.47
CA LEU A 551 -30.38 -8.71 -5.73
C LEU A 551 -30.52 -8.36 -7.21
N ILE A 552 -30.07 -9.25 -8.10
CA ILE A 552 -30.22 -9.09 -9.55
C ILE A 552 -31.71 -9.13 -9.93
N ASP A 553 -32.48 -10.07 -9.37
CA ASP A 553 -33.91 -10.18 -9.66
C ASP A 553 -34.69 -8.96 -9.15
N LEU A 554 -34.30 -8.38 -8.00
CA LEU A 554 -34.85 -7.11 -7.52
C LEU A 554 -34.61 -5.97 -8.51
N LYS A 555 -33.40 -5.89 -9.09
CA LYS A 555 -33.05 -4.91 -10.13
C LYS A 555 -33.91 -5.10 -11.39
N LEU A 556 -34.09 -6.35 -11.83
CA LEU A 556 -34.90 -6.68 -13.01
C LEU A 556 -36.38 -6.32 -12.79
N ARG A 557 -36.98 -6.70 -11.66
CA ARG A 557 -38.38 -6.35 -11.32
C ARG A 557 -38.60 -4.85 -11.27
N ARG A 558 -37.65 -4.09 -10.71
CA ARG A 558 -37.70 -2.62 -10.71
C ARG A 558 -37.71 -2.06 -12.13
N ASN A 559 -36.83 -2.59 -13.00
CA ASN A 559 -36.73 -2.13 -14.39
C ASN A 559 -37.98 -2.47 -15.20
N GLU A 560 -38.55 -3.67 -15.02
CA GLU A 560 -39.80 -4.10 -15.67
C GLU A 560 -40.99 -3.22 -15.29
N ARG A 561 -41.04 -2.74 -14.03
CA ARG A 561 -42.06 -1.80 -13.55
C ARG A 561 -41.85 -0.35 -13.99
N GLY A 562 -40.78 -0.05 -14.73
CA GLY A 562 -40.42 1.31 -15.12
C GLY A 562 -39.99 2.19 -13.92
N GLY A 563 -39.49 1.58 -12.85
CA GLY A 563 -39.07 2.30 -11.64
C GLY A 563 -37.89 3.24 -11.89
N THR A 564 -38.00 4.48 -11.42
CA THR A 564 -36.93 5.49 -11.52
C THR A 564 -35.65 5.04 -10.83
N VAL A 565 -34.49 5.27 -11.47
CA VAL A 565 -33.16 4.93 -10.97
C VAL A 565 -32.74 5.77 -9.74
N THR A 566 -33.30 6.97 -9.62
CA THR A 566 -32.97 7.94 -8.56
C THR A 566 -33.61 7.62 -7.21
N ASN A 567 -34.83 7.07 -7.24
CA ASN A 567 -35.58 6.67 -6.04
C ASN A 567 -35.19 5.25 -5.63
N ILE A 568 -35.24 5.00 -4.33
CA ILE A 568 -35.01 3.66 -3.78
C ILE A 568 -36.22 2.77 -4.06
N TYR A 569 -35.97 1.57 -4.59
CA TYR A 569 -36.96 0.52 -4.75
C TYR A 569 -36.74 -0.55 -3.68
N ARG A 570 -37.80 -0.94 -2.95
CA ARG A 570 -37.70 -1.84 -1.79
C ARG A 570 -38.72 -2.98 -1.89
N GLU A 571 -38.30 -4.17 -1.51
CA GLU A 571 -39.15 -5.35 -1.36
C GLU A 571 -38.81 -6.11 -0.08
N ARG A 572 -39.78 -6.81 0.51
CA ARG A 572 -39.58 -7.63 1.71
C ARG A 572 -39.29 -9.07 1.32
N PHE A 573 -38.24 -9.63 1.90
CA PHE A 573 -37.81 -11.02 1.71
C PHE A 573 -37.78 -11.70 3.08
N GLY A 574 -38.86 -12.37 3.45
CA GLY A 574 -39.03 -12.94 4.79
C GLY A 574 -38.98 -11.85 5.87
N ASN A 575 -38.02 -11.94 6.79
CA ASN A 575 -37.79 -10.93 7.82
C ASN A 575 -36.90 -9.76 7.36
N LYS A 576 -36.25 -9.86 6.20
CA LYS A 576 -35.29 -8.85 5.68
C LYS A 576 -35.96 -7.92 4.66
N ILE A 577 -35.37 -6.76 4.43
CA ILE A 577 -35.82 -5.80 3.42
C ILE A 577 -34.67 -5.58 2.45
N TYR A 578 -34.88 -5.90 1.17
CA TYR A 578 -33.88 -5.65 0.13
C TYR A 578 -34.28 -4.42 -0.65
N SER A 579 -33.29 -3.59 -0.94
CA SER A 579 -33.47 -2.31 -1.60
C SER A 579 -32.42 -2.11 -2.68
N ILE A 580 -32.78 -1.38 -3.73
CA ILE A 580 -31.86 -0.96 -4.78
C ILE A 580 -32.03 0.55 -5.02
N ARG A 581 -30.90 1.25 -5.11
CA ARG A 581 -30.84 2.64 -5.57
C ARG A 581 -29.76 2.76 -6.64
N GLY A 582 -30.03 3.52 -7.70
CA GLY A 582 -29.10 3.68 -8.81
C GLY A 582 -29.04 2.46 -9.73
N ASN A 583 -27.87 2.26 -10.32
CA ASN A 583 -27.57 1.09 -11.14
C ASN A 583 -26.32 0.36 -10.62
N PRO A 584 -26.35 -0.18 -9.37
CA PRO A 584 -25.25 -0.95 -8.84
C PRO A 584 -24.97 -2.18 -9.71
N ASN A 585 -23.75 -2.71 -9.58
CA ASN A 585 -23.37 -3.98 -10.16
C ASN A 585 -22.48 -4.77 -9.22
N LEU A 586 -22.45 -6.09 -9.43
CA LEU A 586 -21.70 -7.07 -8.64
C LEU A 586 -20.36 -7.44 -9.28
N GLY A 587 -20.09 -6.95 -10.50
CA GLY A 587 -18.83 -7.19 -11.21
C GLY A 587 -17.71 -6.23 -10.81
N GLU A 588 -18.06 -5.09 -10.21
CA GLU A 588 -17.11 -4.10 -9.71
C GLU A 588 -17.63 -3.54 -8.37
N VAL A 589 -17.61 -4.37 -7.33
CA VAL A 589 -17.97 -3.94 -5.97
C VAL A 589 -16.79 -3.16 -5.39
N ARG A 590 -16.98 -1.84 -5.25
CA ARG A 590 -15.96 -0.92 -4.72
C ARG A 590 -16.00 -0.76 -3.22
N GLY A 591 -17.11 -1.13 -2.59
CA GLY A 591 -17.21 -1.09 -1.15
C GLY A 591 -18.39 -1.85 -0.59
N ILE A 592 -18.23 -2.22 0.67
CA ILE A 592 -19.29 -2.75 1.53
C ILE A 592 -19.38 -1.83 2.73
N LEU A 593 -20.61 -1.44 3.06
CA LEU A 593 -20.93 -0.66 4.25
C LEU A 593 -21.80 -1.51 5.16
N VAL A 594 -21.48 -1.52 6.45
CA VAL A 594 -22.25 -2.18 7.50
C VAL A 594 -22.55 -1.16 8.58
N GLY A 595 -23.81 -1.06 8.99
CA GLY A 595 -24.24 -0.10 9.99
C GLY A 595 -25.44 -0.56 10.79
N VAL A 596 -25.83 0.30 11.72
CA VAL A 596 -27.00 0.15 12.58
C VAL A 596 -27.91 1.35 12.39
N GLU A 597 -29.21 1.10 12.26
CA GLU A 597 -30.25 2.10 12.04
C GLU A 597 -31.33 1.94 13.10
N ASN A 598 -31.71 3.05 13.73
CA ASN A 598 -32.94 3.14 14.50
C ASN A 598 -34.05 3.56 13.53
N PRO A 599 -34.95 2.65 13.11
CA PRO A 599 -35.97 2.96 12.12
C PRO A 599 -36.85 4.12 12.60
N TYR A 600 -37.20 5.03 11.69
CA TYR A 600 -38.03 6.20 12.03
C TYR A 600 -39.41 5.77 12.56
N ARG A 601 -39.72 6.20 13.78
CA ARG A 601 -41.00 6.04 14.46
C ARG A 601 -41.32 7.39 15.12
N PRO A 602 -42.51 7.99 14.90
CA PRO A 602 -42.83 9.32 15.43
C PRO A 602 -42.55 9.50 16.94
N ASP A 603 -42.82 8.47 17.73
CA ASP A 603 -42.54 8.42 19.18
C ASP A 603 -41.51 7.31 19.53
N GLY A 604 -40.51 7.14 18.66
CA GLY A 604 -39.49 6.09 18.80
C GLY A 604 -38.54 6.35 19.98
N PRO A 605 -38.17 5.31 20.76
CA PRO A 605 -37.18 5.44 21.82
C PRO A 605 -35.79 5.73 21.25
N ILE A 606 -34.97 6.42 22.04
CA ILE A 606 -33.53 6.53 21.80
C ILE A 606 -32.88 5.19 22.16
N LEU A 607 -32.05 4.66 21.27
CA LEU A 607 -31.44 3.34 21.41
C LEU A 607 -29.94 3.42 21.69
N SER A 608 -29.45 2.52 22.53
CA SER A 608 -28.03 2.29 22.78
C SER A 608 -27.75 0.80 22.65
N SER A 609 -26.81 0.43 21.80
CA SER A 609 -26.58 -0.98 21.46
C SER A 609 -25.12 -1.23 21.12
N GLU A 610 -24.71 -2.48 21.26
CA GLU A 610 -23.46 -2.97 20.70
C GLU A 610 -23.78 -4.11 19.72
N VAL A 611 -23.32 -3.98 18.48
CA VAL A 611 -23.61 -4.93 17.41
C VAL A 611 -22.31 -5.53 16.90
N TRP A 612 -22.18 -6.85 16.92
CA TRP A 612 -20.99 -7.51 16.38
C TRP A 612 -21.24 -8.04 14.98
N VAL A 613 -20.21 -7.95 14.15
CA VAL A 613 -20.23 -8.35 12.75
C VAL A 613 -19.04 -9.26 12.52
N ASN A 614 -19.28 -10.47 12.01
CA ASN A 614 -18.23 -11.46 11.83
C ASN A 614 -18.38 -12.27 10.53
N GLU A 615 -17.27 -12.82 10.05
CA GLU A 615 -17.17 -13.77 8.94
C GLU A 615 -17.94 -13.34 7.68
N LEU A 616 -17.54 -12.22 7.06
CA LEU A 616 -18.05 -11.81 5.76
C LEU A 616 -17.46 -12.69 4.66
N ARG A 617 -18.25 -13.65 4.15
CA ARG A 617 -17.81 -14.66 3.19
C ARG A 617 -18.72 -14.78 1.99
N LEU A 618 -18.14 -15.25 0.89
CA LEU A 618 -18.86 -15.66 -0.31
C LEU A 618 -18.82 -17.18 -0.41
N SER A 619 -19.93 -17.77 -0.83
CA SER A 619 -20.08 -19.22 -0.99
C SER A 619 -20.85 -19.55 -2.27
N ASP A 620 -21.01 -20.84 -2.55
CA ASP A 620 -21.70 -21.35 -3.74
C ASP A 620 -21.04 -20.87 -5.05
N LEU A 621 -19.82 -21.35 -5.30
CA LEU A 621 -19.07 -21.02 -6.51
C LEU A 621 -19.77 -21.57 -7.76
N ASP A 622 -19.73 -20.83 -8.87
CA ASP A 622 -20.23 -21.33 -10.15
C ASP A 622 -19.33 -22.45 -10.69
N GLU A 623 -19.78 -23.69 -10.56
CA GLU A 623 -19.07 -24.90 -10.98
C GLU A 623 -19.34 -25.29 -12.45
N ARG A 624 -19.98 -24.43 -13.26
CA ARG A 624 -20.24 -24.73 -14.67
C ARG A 624 -18.93 -24.93 -15.45
N GLY A 625 -18.82 -26.09 -16.10
CA GLY A 625 -17.69 -26.40 -16.97
C GLY A 625 -17.70 -25.59 -18.27
N GLY A 626 -16.52 -25.43 -18.87
CA GLY A 626 -16.36 -24.87 -20.22
C GLY A 626 -15.70 -25.87 -21.17
N TRP A 627 -15.82 -25.63 -22.46
CA TRP A 627 -15.15 -26.42 -23.50
C TRP A 627 -14.39 -25.50 -24.46
N ALA A 628 -13.40 -26.06 -25.13
CA ALA A 628 -12.70 -25.41 -26.22
C ALA A 628 -12.48 -26.40 -27.37
N ALA A 629 -12.52 -25.89 -28.59
CA ALA A 629 -12.25 -26.66 -29.80
C ALA A 629 -11.35 -25.86 -30.73
N LEU A 630 -10.27 -26.49 -31.19
CA LEU A 630 -9.36 -25.95 -32.19
C LEU A 630 -9.34 -26.90 -33.38
N GLY A 631 -9.77 -26.40 -34.54
CA GLY A 631 -9.62 -27.07 -35.82
C GLY A 631 -8.58 -26.34 -36.65
N ARG A 632 -7.65 -27.07 -37.25
CA ARG A 632 -6.64 -26.52 -38.17
C ARG A 632 -6.46 -27.45 -39.36
N VAL A 633 -6.46 -26.88 -40.55
CA VAL A 633 -6.24 -27.57 -41.82
C VAL A 633 -5.14 -26.83 -42.57
N ASP A 634 -4.03 -27.50 -42.83
CA ASP A 634 -2.94 -26.97 -43.65
C ASP A 634 -2.92 -27.73 -44.99
N LEU A 635 -3.06 -26.99 -46.10
CA LEU A 635 -3.05 -27.51 -47.46
C LEU A 635 -1.77 -27.07 -48.16
N MET A 636 -1.08 -28.03 -48.78
CA MET A 636 0.10 -27.77 -49.62
C MET A 636 -0.26 -27.96 -51.09
N LEU A 637 -0.11 -26.90 -51.89
CA LEU A 637 -0.42 -26.88 -53.33
C LEU A 637 0.84 -27.18 -54.15
N ALA A 638 1.48 -28.32 -53.87
CA ALA A 638 2.77 -28.72 -54.46
C ALA A 638 3.80 -27.55 -54.42
N ASP A 639 4.30 -27.14 -55.59
CA ASP A 639 5.25 -26.04 -55.72
C ASP A 639 4.59 -24.64 -55.64
N LEU A 640 3.27 -24.51 -55.77
CA LEU A 640 2.58 -23.21 -55.89
C LEU A 640 2.49 -22.46 -54.56
N GLY A 641 2.33 -23.14 -53.43
CA GLY A 641 2.18 -22.49 -52.13
C GLY A 641 1.48 -23.32 -51.06
N THR A 642 1.13 -22.66 -49.95
CA THR A 642 0.40 -23.26 -48.82
C THR A 642 -0.82 -22.42 -48.44
N MET A 643 -1.86 -23.08 -47.95
CA MET A 643 -3.05 -22.43 -47.41
C MET A 643 -3.38 -23.06 -46.06
N SER A 644 -3.47 -22.25 -45.01
CA SER A 644 -3.84 -22.68 -43.66
C SER A 644 -5.20 -22.07 -43.30
N ILE A 645 -6.10 -22.92 -42.83
CA ILE A 645 -7.40 -22.53 -42.27
C ILE A 645 -7.41 -22.99 -40.83
N SER A 646 -7.69 -22.08 -39.90
CA SER A 646 -7.90 -22.43 -38.50
C SER A 646 -9.16 -21.80 -37.94
N ALA A 647 -9.85 -22.55 -37.10
CA ALA A 647 -11.02 -22.13 -36.36
C ALA A 647 -10.82 -22.52 -34.90
N ASN A 648 -10.91 -21.53 -34.02
CA ASN A 648 -10.77 -21.71 -32.58
C ASN A 648 -12.01 -21.19 -31.90
N THR A 649 -12.60 -21.98 -31.01
CA THR A 649 -13.71 -21.54 -30.19
C THR A 649 -13.57 -22.04 -28.76
N ARG A 650 -14.03 -21.24 -27.81
CA ARG A 650 -14.18 -21.65 -26.42
C ARG A 650 -15.46 -21.06 -25.85
N SER A 651 -16.06 -21.79 -24.91
CA SER A 651 -17.16 -21.27 -24.12
C SER A 651 -16.64 -20.47 -22.92
N GLN A 652 -17.54 -19.66 -22.35
CA GLN A 652 -17.43 -19.17 -20.98
C GLN A 652 -17.19 -20.34 -20.00
N GLY A 653 -16.46 -20.07 -18.92
CA GLY A 653 -16.02 -21.05 -17.92
C GLY A 653 -14.74 -21.81 -18.30
N PHE A 654 -14.28 -21.77 -19.55
CA PHE A 654 -13.06 -22.46 -19.96
C PHE A 654 -11.81 -21.74 -19.44
N GLY A 655 -10.86 -22.51 -18.91
CA GLY A 655 -9.59 -22.03 -18.36
C GLY A 655 -8.61 -23.18 -18.16
N THR A 656 -7.40 -22.86 -17.74
CA THR A 656 -6.39 -23.85 -17.35
C THR A 656 -6.61 -24.32 -15.90
N ILE A 657 -5.93 -25.39 -15.47
CA ILE A 657 -6.19 -26.04 -14.16
C ILE A 657 -5.78 -25.13 -12.99
N GLU A 658 -4.71 -24.36 -13.17
CA GLU A 658 -4.17 -23.42 -12.19
C GLU A 658 -5.01 -22.13 -12.04
N GLN A 659 -5.90 -21.83 -13.00
CA GLN A 659 -6.72 -20.62 -12.97
C GLN A 659 -7.81 -20.71 -11.90
N ARG A 660 -7.88 -19.68 -11.06
CA ARG A 660 -8.99 -19.50 -10.10
C ARG A 660 -10.29 -19.24 -10.86
N VAL A 661 -11.43 -19.50 -10.21
CA VAL A 661 -12.76 -19.36 -10.84
C VAL A 661 -12.97 -17.96 -11.47
N ASN A 662 -12.52 -16.90 -10.80
CA ASN A 662 -12.62 -15.53 -11.30
C ASN A 662 -11.67 -15.20 -12.48
N GLU A 663 -10.66 -16.02 -12.76
CA GLU A 663 -9.67 -15.84 -13.83
C GLU A 663 -10.05 -16.58 -15.13
N ARG A 664 -11.03 -17.51 -15.06
CA ARG A 664 -11.51 -18.26 -16.21
C ARG A 664 -12.23 -17.36 -17.22
N ALA A 665 -12.34 -17.83 -18.46
CA ALA A 665 -12.98 -17.06 -19.52
C ALA A 665 -14.44 -16.73 -19.19
N ARG A 666 -14.81 -15.45 -19.28
CA ARG A 666 -16.20 -14.98 -19.08
C ARG A 666 -16.92 -14.64 -20.39
N ASP A 667 -16.24 -14.85 -21.50
CA ASP A 667 -16.74 -14.56 -22.84
C ASP A 667 -16.59 -15.82 -23.71
N ASN A 668 -17.55 -16.01 -24.61
CA ASN A 668 -17.45 -17.02 -25.65
C ASN A 668 -16.58 -16.47 -26.78
N LEU A 669 -15.51 -17.19 -27.13
CA LEU A 669 -14.62 -16.84 -28.22
C LEU A 669 -15.02 -17.64 -29.46
N MET A 670 -15.08 -16.95 -30.59
CA MET A 670 -15.08 -17.56 -31.92
C MET A 670 -14.06 -16.82 -32.76
N GLN A 671 -12.98 -17.51 -33.11
CA GLN A 671 -11.90 -17.00 -33.93
C GLN A 671 -11.78 -17.84 -35.20
N PHE A 672 -11.64 -17.16 -36.33
CA PHE A 672 -11.48 -17.77 -37.64
C PHE A 672 -10.33 -17.09 -38.37
N ASP A 673 -9.38 -17.88 -38.84
CA ASP A 673 -8.19 -17.41 -39.55
C ASP A 673 -8.01 -18.21 -40.83
N ILE A 674 -7.94 -17.53 -41.96
CA ILE A 674 -7.50 -18.09 -43.23
C ILE A 674 -6.25 -17.34 -43.64
N ALA A 675 -5.18 -18.06 -43.95
CA ALA A 675 -3.98 -17.50 -44.54
C ALA A 675 -3.53 -18.33 -45.74
N ALA A 676 -3.09 -17.65 -46.79
CA ALA A 676 -2.57 -18.25 -48.01
C ALA A 676 -1.23 -17.62 -48.37
N ASN A 677 -0.22 -18.45 -48.60
CA ASN A 677 1.09 -18.08 -49.12
C ASN A 677 1.23 -18.70 -50.51
N ILE A 678 1.18 -17.89 -51.56
CA ILE A 678 1.19 -18.34 -52.96
C ILE A 678 2.37 -17.70 -53.69
N ASP A 679 3.20 -18.48 -54.36
CA ASP A 679 4.16 -17.97 -55.34
C ASP A 679 3.48 -17.85 -56.70
N ALA A 680 2.78 -16.72 -56.90
CA ALA A 680 2.06 -16.43 -58.13
C ALA A 680 2.99 -16.34 -59.35
N GLY A 681 4.31 -16.19 -59.16
CA GLY A 681 5.30 -16.20 -60.24
C GLY A 681 5.34 -17.53 -61.01
N LYS A 682 5.01 -18.64 -60.34
CA LYS A 682 4.96 -19.98 -60.95
C LYS A 682 3.80 -20.18 -61.91
N LEU A 683 2.79 -19.30 -61.90
CA LEU A 683 1.68 -19.32 -62.86
C LEU A 683 2.05 -18.68 -64.22
N LEU A 684 3.17 -17.96 -64.28
CA LEU A 684 3.68 -17.37 -65.52
C LEU A 684 4.59 -18.37 -66.27
N PRO A 685 4.77 -18.22 -67.59
CA PRO A 685 5.70 -19.05 -68.35
C PRO A 685 7.11 -19.02 -67.74
N LYS A 686 7.78 -20.18 -67.62
CA LYS A 686 9.14 -20.28 -67.04
C LYS A 686 10.17 -19.32 -67.66
N LYS A 687 9.96 -18.90 -68.93
CA LYS A 687 10.79 -17.91 -69.64
C LYS A 687 10.69 -16.49 -69.05
N ALA A 688 9.58 -16.15 -68.39
CA ALA A 688 9.35 -14.83 -67.79
C ALA A 688 10.23 -14.58 -66.55
N ARG A 689 10.70 -15.66 -65.88
CA ARG A 689 11.63 -15.60 -64.73
C ARG A 689 11.19 -14.59 -63.65
N PHE A 690 9.89 -14.51 -63.37
CA PHE A 690 9.32 -13.57 -62.41
C PHE A 690 8.96 -14.30 -61.12
N SER A 691 9.39 -13.75 -59.98
CA SER A 691 9.09 -14.26 -58.65
C SER A 691 8.06 -13.35 -57.99
N LEU A 692 6.91 -13.88 -57.60
CA LEU A 692 5.84 -13.11 -56.96
C LEU A 692 5.26 -13.86 -55.75
N PRO A 693 5.93 -13.79 -54.59
CA PRO A 693 5.37 -14.26 -53.32
C PRO A 693 4.21 -13.36 -52.87
N VAL A 694 3.02 -13.94 -52.74
CA VAL A 694 1.79 -13.30 -52.27
C VAL A 694 1.36 -13.95 -50.97
N TYR A 695 1.19 -13.16 -49.93
CA TYR A 695 0.55 -13.56 -48.68
C TYR A 695 -0.80 -12.86 -48.55
N ALA A 696 -1.87 -13.61 -48.36
CA ALA A 696 -3.18 -13.06 -48.08
C ALA A 696 -3.73 -13.71 -46.81
N SER A 697 -4.27 -12.92 -45.89
CA SER A 697 -4.94 -13.45 -44.71
C SER A 697 -6.17 -12.67 -44.30
N ILE A 698 -7.12 -13.38 -43.71
CA ILE A 698 -8.27 -12.80 -43.04
C ILE A 698 -8.41 -13.48 -41.68
N ASN A 699 -8.34 -12.67 -40.63
CA ASN A 699 -8.52 -13.09 -39.25
C ASN A 699 -9.75 -12.36 -38.70
N ARG A 700 -10.70 -13.11 -38.15
CA ARG A 700 -11.89 -12.56 -37.49
C ARG A 700 -12.01 -13.18 -36.12
N THR A 701 -12.02 -12.33 -35.09
CA THR A 701 -12.21 -12.69 -33.70
C THR A 701 -13.50 -12.07 -33.20
N ILE A 702 -14.38 -12.88 -32.62
CA ILE A 702 -15.65 -12.48 -32.03
C ILE A 702 -15.66 -12.95 -30.58
N LEU A 703 -15.89 -12.04 -29.66
CA LEU A 703 -16.05 -12.27 -28.24
C LEU A 703 -17.47 -11.88 -27.84
N THR A 704 -18.25 -12.85 -27.38
CA THR A 704 -19.62 -12.62 -26.88
C THR A 704 -19.63 -12.74 -25.36
N PRO A 705 -19.95 -11.66 -24.63
CA PRO A 705 -19.81 -11.67 -23.18
C PRO A 705 -20.91 -12.50 -22.50
N GLU A 706 -20.60 -13.11 -21.35
CA GLU A 706 -21.60 -13.79 -20.51
C GLU A 706 -22.55 -12.79 -19.85
N TYR A 707 -22.01 -11.66 -19.39
CA TYR A 707 -22.72 -10.58 -18.72
C TYR A 707 -22.90 -9.39 -19.66
N ASP A 708 -23.94 -8.59 -19.44
CA ASP A 708 -24.10 -7.36 -20.19
C ASP A 708 -22.94 -6.39 -19.87
N PRO A 709 -22.31 -5.77 -20.89
CA PRO A 709 -21.14 -4.92 -20.67
C PRO A 709 -21.46 -3.60 -19.96
N PHE A 710 -22.72 -3.19 -19.93
CA PHE A 710 -23.19 -1.98 -19.26
C PHE A 710 -23.75 -2.29 -17.87
N ASP A 711 -24.53 -3.36 -17.77
CA ASP A 711 -25.07 -3.93 -16.52
C ASP A 711 -24.29 -5.20 -16.16
N ARG A 712 -23.10 -5.01 -15.60
CA ARG A 712 -22.12 -6.08 -15.38
C ARG A 712 -22.61 -7.24 -14.51
N ASP A 713 -23.75 -7.13 -13.85
CA ASP A 713 -24.39 -8.15 -13.02
C ASP A 713 -25.46 -8.98 -13.76
N ILE A 714 -26.09 -8.45 -14.82
CA ILE A 714 -27.14 -9.13 -15.57
C ILE A 714 -26.52 -10.00 -16.65
N ARG A 715 -26.99 -11.23 -16.82
CA ARG A 715 -26.55 -12.11 -17.91
C ARG A 715 -27.01 -11.54 -19.25
N TYR A 716 -26.11 -11.52 -20.23
CA TYR A 716 -26.40 -10.98 -21.57
C TYR A 716 -27.59 -11.68 -22.24
N LYS A 717 -27.68 -13.02 -22.12
CA LYS A 717 -28.81 -13.81 -22.63
C LYS A 717 -30.15 -13.41 -21.99
N GLU A 718 -30.13 -13.13 -20.68
CA GLU A 718 -31.32 -12.75 -19.93
C GLU A 718 -31.83 -11.36 -20.36
N LYS A 719 -30.93 -10.39 -20.50
CA LYS A 719 -31.27 -9.05 -21.00
C LYS A 719 -31.87 -9.09 -22.41
N LEU A 720 -31.34 -9.94 -23.29
CA LEU A 720 -31.91 -10.16 -24.63
C LEU A 720 -33.33 -10.73 -24.57
N ASN A 721 -33.57 -11.71 -23.69
CA ASN A 721 -34.88 -12.33 -23.55
C ASN A 721 -35.93 -11.34 -23.02
N ASN A 722 -35.56 -10.51 -22.05
CA ASN A 722 -36.46 -9.52 -21.43
C ASN A 722 -36.66 -8.25 -22.29
N SER A 723 -35.89 -8.07 -23.36
CA SER A 723 -35.99 -6.91 -24.26
C SER A 723 -36.99 -7.14 -25.41
N SER A 724 -37.60 -6.04 -25.88
CA SER A 724 -38.50 -6.06 -27.03
C SER A 724 -37.78 -6.52 -28.31
N PRO A 725 -38.47 -7.22 -29.26
CA PRO A 725 -37.84 -7.73 -30.48
C PRO A 725 -37.06 -6.67 -31.28
N ASN A 726 -37.58 -5.45 -31.33
CA ASN A 726 -36.98 -4.32 -32.06
C ASN A 726 -35.66 -3.83 -31.44
N GLN A 727 -35.43 -4.07 -30.14
CA GLN A 727 -34.23 -3.65 -29.43
C GLN A 727 -33.15 -4.73 -29.38
N ARG A 728 -33.50 -6.01 -29.57
CA ARG A 728 -32.58 -7.16 -29.44
C ARG A 728 -31.38 -7.08 -30.39
N ASP A 729 -31.59 -6.66 -31.64
CA ASP A 729 -30.50 -6.57 -32.61
C ASP A 729 -29.54 -5.42 -32.30
N SER A 730 -30.05 -4.32 -31.75
CA SER A 730 -29.24 -3.21 -31.25
C SER A 730 -28.37 -3.64 -30.06
N ILE A 731 -28.97 -4.32 -29.09
CA ILE A 731 -28.27 -4.85 -27.90
C ILE A 731 -27.18 -5.84 -28.32
N ARG A 732 -27.46 -6.74 -29.27
CA ARG A 732 -26.47 -7.69 -29.79
C ARG A 732 -25.28 -7.00 -30.44
N LYS A 733 -25.53 -6.01 -31.30
CA LYS A 733 -24.47 -5.26 -31.98
C LYS A 733 -23.67 -4.35 -31.03
N ALA A 734 -24.27 -3.98 -29.90
CA ALA A 734 -23.59 -3.20 -28.86
C ALA A 734 -22.74 -4.06 -27.92
N ALA A 735 -23.17 -5.29 -27.61
CA ALA A 735 -22.50 -6.10 -26.60
C ALA A 735 -21.29 -6.89 -27.10
N VAL A 736 -21.26 -7.26 -28.38
CA VAL A 736 -20.20 -8.11 -28.96
C VAL A 736 -18.94 -7.30 -29.24
N ASP A 737 -17.78 -7.83 -28.83
CA ASP A 737 -16.47 -7.35 -29.27
C ASP A 737 -16.04 -8.15 -30.51
N GLN A 738 -15.80 -7.44 -31.60
CA GLN A 738 -15.40 -8.01 -32.87
C GLN A 738 -14.17 -7.28 -33.39
N THR A 739 -13.15 -8.05 -33.76
CA THR A 739 -11.98 -7.55 -34.49
C THR A 739 -11.81 -8.34 -35.78
N THR A 740 -11.61 -7.66 -36.90
CA THR A 740 -11.35 -8.25 -38.21
C THR A 740 -10.09 -7.64 -38.79
N ILE A 741 -9.11 -8.47 -39.12
CA ILE A 741 -7.85 -8.07 -39.74
C ILE A 741 -7.79 -8.72 -41.12
N ARG A 742 -7.60 -7.90 -42.15
CA ARG A 742 -7.38 -8.35 -43.53
C ARG A 742 -5.99 -7.92 -43.94
N THR A 743 -5.18 -8.85 -44.42
CA THR A 743 -3.81 -8.58 -44.86
C THR A 743 -3.60 -9.08 -46.28
N LEU A 744 -2.93 -8.30 -47.10
CA LEU A 744 -2.45 -8.69 -48.42
C LEU A 744 -1.04 -8.13 -48.63
N ASN A 745 -0.05 -9.00 -48.74
CA ASN A 745 1.34 -8.64 -48.89
C ASN A 745 1.92 -9.27 -50.17
N PHE A 746 2.64 -8.48 -50.93
CA PHE A 746 3.51 -8.87 -52.04
C PHE A 746 4.94 -8.57 -51.58
N THR A 747 5.72 -9.62 -51.38
CA THR A 747 7.07 -9.49 -50.82
C THR A 747 8.09 -9.80 -51.89
N ASN A 748 8.95 -8.83 -52.18
CA ASN A 748 10.10 -8.97 -53.08
C ASN A 748 9.71 -9.47 -54.49
N ALA A 749 8.69 -8.84 -55.08
CA ALA A 749 8.29 -9.10 -56.44
C ALA A 749 9.40 -8.61 -57.40
N ARG A 750 10.04 -9.53 -58.11
CA ARG A 750 11.23 -9.22 -58.94
C ARG A 750 11.42 -10.19 -60.09
N PHE A 751 12.14 -9.75 -61.11
CA PHE A 751 12.66 -10.62 -62.16
C PHE A 751 13.98 -11.25 -61.72
N LEU A 752 14.13 -12.56 -61.91
CA LEU A 752 15.37 -13.28 -61.62
C LEU A 752 16.45 -12.91 -62.65
N PRO A 753 17.73 -12.80 -62.25
CA PRO A 753 18.81 -12.35 -63.12
C PRO A 753 19.03 -13.27 -64.34
N GLY A 754 19.34 -12.64 -65.47
CA GLY A 754 19.75 -13.30 -66.73
C GLY A 754 21.27 -13.36 -66.91
N ALA A 755 21.73 -13.83 -68.07
CA ALA A 755 23.17 -14.01 -68.36
C ALA A 755 23.95 -12.71 -68.61
N LYS A 756 23.28 -11.59 -68.93
CA LYS A 756 23.90 -10.26 -69.11
C LYS A 756 23.11 -9.23 -68.30
N GLN A 757 23.71 -8.70 -67.24
CA GLN A 757 23.09 -7.69 -66.37
C GLN A 757 23.57 -6.30 -66.78
N GLY A 758 22.69 -5.53 -67.41
CA GLY A 758 22.94 -4.12 -67.77
C GLY A 758 22.30 -3.15 -66.78
N LEU A 759 22.56 -1.85 -66.95
CA LEU A 759 21.96 -0.78 -66.15
C LEU A 759 20.41 -0.86 -66.18
N LEU A 760 19.81 -1.04 -67.34
CA LEU A 760 18.35 -1.08 -67.52
C LEU A 760 17.76 -2.51 -67.44
N SER A 761 18.44 -3.47 -66.82
CA SER A 761 17.90 -4.83 -66.68
C SER A 761 16.67 -4.84 -65.77
N LEU A 762 15.61 -5.54 -66.19
CA LEU A 762 14.40 -5.72 -65.37
C LEU A 762 14.67 -6.44 -64.04
N SER A 763 15.76 -7.22 -63.96
CA SER A 763 16.21 -7.89 -62.74
C SER A 763 16.74 -6.94 -61.66
N ASN A 764 16.98 -5.68 -61.99
CA ASN A 764 17.45 -4.67 -61.04
C ASN A 764 16.30 -4.06 -60.25
N PHE A 765 15.04 -4.31 -60.64
CA PHE A 765 13.86 -3.75 -59.98
C PHE A 765 13.23 -4.75 -59.01
N ASP A 766 12.88 -4.27 -57.82
CA ASP A 766 12.10 -4.99 -56.82
C ASP A 766 10.89 -4.17 -56.37
N PHE A 767 9.78 -4.85 -56.13
CA PHE A 767 8.54 -4.23 -55.70
C PHE A 767 8.00 -4.94 -54.46
N ASN A 768 7.57 -4.14 -53.49
CA ASN A 768 6.93 -4.57 -52.26
C ASN A 768 5.60 -3.83 -52.11
N TYR A 769 4.54 -4.55 -51.76
CA TYR A 769 3.27 -3.91 -51.42
C TYR A 769 2.63 -4.63 -50.25
N SER A 770 2.17 -3.90 -49.26
CA SER A 770 1.48 -4.43 -48.10
C SER A 770 0.22 -3.62 -47.86
N PHE A 771 -0.88 -4.34 -47.66
CA PHE A 771 -2.17 -3.81 -47.29
C PHE A 771 -2.60 -4.49 -46.00
N THR A 772 -2.99 -3.70 -45.01
CA THR A 772 -3.59 -4.20 -43.77
C THR A 772 -4.77 -3.34 -43.40
N GLU A 773 -5.93 -3.95 -43.24
CA GLU A 773 -7.14 -3.32 -42.72
C GLU A 773 -7.51 -3.96 -41.39
N THR A 774 -7.64 -3.16 -40.35
CA THR A 774 -8.13 -3.57 -39.03
C THR A 774 -9.44 -2.87 -38.76
N GLU A 775 -10.52 -3.64 -38.60
CA GLU A 775 -11.85 -3.16 -38.21
C GLU A 775 -12.18 -3.73 -36.83
N GLN A 776 -12.47 -2.85 -35.88
CA GLN A 776 -12.82 -3.22 -34.51
C GLN A 776 -14.14 -2.54 -34.09
N THR A 777 -14.97 -3.29 -33.37
CA THR A 777 -16.20 -2.83 -32.75
C THR A 777 -16.32 -3.48 -31.38
N SER A 778 -16.69 -2.72 -30.35
CA SER A 778 -16.84 -3.22 -28.98
C SER A 778 -17.96 -2.45 -28.26
N PRO A 779 -18.26 -2.79 -26.99
CA PRO A 779 -19.23 -2.02 -26.19
C PRO A 779 -18.87 -0.56 -25.98
N VAL A 780 -17.59 -0.19 -26.11
CA VAL A 780 -17.11 1.19 -25.98
C VAL A 780 -16.74 1.82 -27.33
N ILE A 781 -16.49 1.00 -28.36
CA ILE A 781 -16.08 1.44 -29.70
C ILE A 781 -17.20 1.12 -30.70
N GLN A 782 -17.80 2.13 -31.31
CA GLN A 782 -18.76 1.92 -32.39
C GLN A 782 -18.07 1.50 -33.68
N GLU A 783 -16.97 2.16 -34.03
CA GLU A 783 -16.16 1.84 -35.19
C GLU A 783 -14.72 2.29 -34.94
N ASN A 784 -13.76 1.37 -35.08
CA ASN A 784 -12.35 1.69 -35.19
C ASN A 784 -11.81 0.99 -36.44
N LYS A 785 -11.57 1.76 -37.50
CA LYS A 785 -11.13 1.25 -38.79
C LYS A 785 -9.79 1.86 -39.15
N VAL A 786 -8.74 1.05 -39.22
CA VAL A 786 -7.39 1.47 -39.58
C VAL A 786 -6.95 0.74 -40.84
N THR A 787 -6.76 1.50 -41.92
CA THR A 787 -6.25 0.99 -43.19
C THR A 787 -4.82 1.46 -43.39
N ARG A 788 -3.91 0.51 -43.62
CA ARG A 788 -2.49 0.75 -43.89
C ARG A 788 -2.15 0.24 -45.27
N HIS A 789 -1.49 1.07 -46.05
CA HIS A 789 -0.84 0.72 -47.30
C HIS A 789 0.65 1.02 -47.17
N ARG A 790 1.49 0.08 -47.55
CA ARG A 790 2.92 0.29 -47.67
C ARG A 790 3.37 -0.16 -49.05
N GLY A 791 3.96 0.74 -49.82
CA GLY A 791 4.55 0.46 -51.12
C GLY A 791 6.04 0.70 -51.07
N GLY A 792 6.82 -0.31 -51.42
CA GLY A 792 8.27 -0.21 -51.59
C GLY A 792 8.62 -0.42 -53.06
N PHE A 793 9.44 0.46 -53.61
CA PHE A 793 10.02 0.26 -54.93
C PHE A 793 11.53 0.39 -54.81
N GLY A 794 12.26 -0.64 -55.24
CA GLY A 794 13.71 -0.68 -55.25
C GLY A 794 14.23 -0.83 -56.66
N TYR A 795 15.33 -0.14 -56.93
CA TYR A 795 16.20 -0.33 -58.06
C TYR A 795 17.60 -0.54 -57.51
N THR A 796 18.24 -1.66 -57.84
CA THR A 796 19.59 -1.99 -57.39
C THR A 796 20.38 -2.56 -58.57
N TYR A 797 21.37 -1.80 -59.01
CA TYR A 797 22.34 -2.21 -60.02
C TYR A 797 23.68 -2.45 -59.36
N ASN A 798 24.23 -3.65 -59.59
CA ASN A 798 25.57 -4.03 -59.22
C ASN A 798 26.34 -4.38 -60.49
N ALA A 799 27.51 -3.79 -60.69
CA ALA A 799 28.38 -4.12 -61.80
C ALA A 799 29.83 -4.30 -61.36
N GLN A 800 30.52 -5.18 -62.09
CA GLN A 800 31.96 -5.29 -61.99
C GLN A 800 32.61 -4.08 -62.65
N SER A 801 33.51 -3.42 -61.92
CA SER A 801 34.25 -2.25 -62.39
C SER A 801 35.14 -2.65 -63.58
N ASN A 802 34.92 -2.02 -64.74
CA ASN A 802 35.73 -2.23 -65.93
C ASN A 802 36.52 -0.96 -66.24
N TYR A 803 37.84 -1.02 -66.07
CA TYR A 803 38.72 0.14 -66.21
C TYR A 803 39.28 0.24 -67.62
N ILE A 804 39.15 1.42 -68.23
CA ILE A 804 39.73 1.74 -69.53
C ILE A 804 41.11 2.39 -69.29
N GLU A 805 42.15 1.83 -69.91
CA GLU A 805 43.54 2.26 -69.78
C GLU A 805 44.04 2.84 -71.13
N PRO A 806 43.71 4.10 -71.48
CA PRO A 806 43.95 4.65 -72.82
C PRO A 806 45.44 4.79 -73.18
N LEU A 807 46.29 5.12 -72.20
CA LEU A 807 47.70 5.48 -72.42
C LEU A 807 48.65 4.27 -72.35
N LYS A 808 48.16 3.12 -71.88
CA LYS A 808 48.94 1.89 -71.70
C LYS A 808 49.50 1.31 -73.01
N LYS A 809 48.79 1.51 -74.12
CA LYS A 809 49.23 1.10 -75.47
C LYS A 809 50.11 2.14 -76.16
N LEU A 810 50.03 3.42 -75.77
CA LEU A 810 50.74 4.55 -76.38
C LEU A 810 52.14 4.77 -75.76
N ILE A 811 52.30 4.54 -74.46
CA ILE A 811 53.57 4.74 -73.75
C ILE A 811 54.24 3.38 -73.50
N LYS A 812 55.23 3.02 -74.35
CA LYS A 812 55.98 1.75 -74.26
C LYS A 812 57.20 1.79 -73.33
N SER A 813 57.54 2.95 -72.77
CA SER A 813 58.66 3.10 -71.83
C SER A 813 58.37 2.41 -70.48
N ASN A 814 59.42 1.86 -69.85
CA ASN A 814 59.40 1.23 -68.53
C ASN A 814 59.98 2.13 -67.42
N SER A 815 60.25 3.40 -67.71
CA SER A 815 60.75 4.35 -66.71
C SER A 815 59.71 4.61 -65.61
N PRO A 816 60.10 4.60 -64.31
CA PRO A 816 59.22 4.91 -63.18
C PRO A 816 58.51 6.26 -63.31
N TRP A 817 59.19 7.25 -63.91
CA TRP A 817 58.66 8.60 -64.11
C TRP A 817 57.46 8.67 -65.07
N PHE A 818 57.31 7.71 -65.98
CA PHE A 818 56.14 7.63 -66.89
C PHE A 818 55.06 6.65 -66.42
N ALA A 819 55.27 5.93 -65.31
CA ALA A 819 54.33 4.93 -64.79
C ALA A 819 52.99 5.55 -64.32
N LEU A 820 53.03 6.75 -63.73
CA LEU A 820 51.83 7.48 -63.30
C LEU A 820 50.89 7.82 -64.48
N VAL A 821 51.47 8.23 -65.62
CA VAL A 821 50.70 8.63 -66.82
C VAL A 821 50.27 7.39 -67.62
N LYS A 822 51.11 6.36 -67.70
CA LYS A 822 50.81 5.09 -68.39
C LYS A 822 49.69 4.29 -67.71
N ASP A 823 49.63 4.31 -66.39
CA ASP A 823 48.64 3.57 -65.58
C ASP A 823 47.36 4.36 -65.31
N PHE A 824 47.20 5.53 -65.96
CA PHE A 824 45.96 6.28 -65.91
C PHE A 824 44.80 5.41 -66.39
N ASN A 825 43.82 5.22 -65.52
CA ASN A 825 42.66 4.38 -65.77
C ASN A 825 41.40 5.08 -65.29
N PHE A 826 40.31 4.89 -66.01
CA PHE A 826 39.02 5.41 -65.60
C PHE A 826 37.90 4.40 -65.89
N ASN A 827 36.86 4.41 -65.06
CA ASN A 827 35.67 3.60 -65.25
C ASN A 827 34.48 4.52 -65.60
N LEU A 828 33.83 4.26 -66.73
CA LEU A 828 32.69 5.05 -67.21
C LEU A 828 31.34 4.66 -66.59
N LYS A 829 31.28 3.56 -65.84
CA LYS A 829 30.02 3.06 -65.24
C LYS A 829 30.13 3.01 -63.72
N PRO A 830 29.07 3.40 -62.98
CA PRO A 830 29.05 3.22 -61.54
C PRO A 830 29.10 1.73 -61.18
N SER A 831 29.82 1.39 -60.12
CA SER A 831 29.98 0.02 -59.62
C SER A 831 28.71 -0.44 -58.88
N PHE A 832 28.04 0.50 -58.20
CA PHE A 832 26.78 0.28 -57.51
C PHE A 832 25.87 1.49 -57.68
N LEU A 833 24.61 1.26 -57.97
CA LEU A 833 23.57 2.28 -57.96
C LEU A 833 22.31 1.68 -57.34
N SER A 834 21.85 2.27 -56.24
CA SER A 834 20.62 1.87 -55.57
C SER A 834 19.71 3.07 -55.34
N PHE A 835 18.45 2.91 -55.71
CA PHE A 835 17.39 3.84 -55.43
C PHE A 835 16.24 3.06 -54.81
N ARG A 836 15.78 3.47 -53.63
CA ARG A 836 14.63 2.86 -52.96
C ARG A 836 13.64 3.93 -52.55
N THR A 837 12.36 3.66 -52.76
CA THR A 837 11.27 4.44 -52.18
C THR A 837 10.49 3.59 -51.20
N ASP A 838 10.07 4.21 -50.10
CA ASP A 838 9.16 3.62 -49.11
C ASP A 838 8.00 4.59 -48.93
N ILE A 839 6.81 4.17 -49.34
CA ILE A 839 5.58 4.92 -49.29
C ILE A 839 4.72 4.26 -48.22
N GLN A 840 4.38 4.98 -47.16
CA GLN A 840 3.52 4.47 -46.09
C GLN A 840 2.32 5.39 -45.93
N ARG A 841 1.12 4.85 -46.10
CA ARG A 841 -0.15 5.55 -45.88
C ARG A 841 -0.98 4.80 -44.86
N GLN A 842 -1.32 5.44 -43.75
CA GLN A 842 -2.26 4.98 -42.74
C GLN A 842 -3.42 5.97 -42.67
N PHE A 843 -4.61 5.42 -42.72
CA PHE A 843 -5.86 6.15 -42.53
C PHE A 843 -6.69 5.42 -41.48
N GLY A 844 -6.79 6.00 -40.30
CA GLY A 844 -7.60 5.56 -39.18
C GLY A 844 -8.86 6.40 -39.04
N GLN A 845 -9.97 5.74 -38.72
CA GLN A 845 -11.25 6.33 -38.37
C GLN A 845 -11.69 5.74 -37.03
N PHE A 846 -11.98 6.59 -36.04
CA PHE A 846 -12.43 6.16 -34.72
C PHE A 846 -13.72 6.88 -34.32
N ILE A 847 -14.70 6.10 -33.90
CA ILE A 847 -16.01 6.55 -33.41
C ILE A 847 -16.28 5.84 -32.08
N PRO A 848 -16.29 6.57 -30.96
CA PRO A 848 -16.69 6.00 -29.67
C PRO A 848 -18.19 5.69 -29.67
N ARG A 849 -18.58 4.65 -28.95
CA ARG A 849 -20.00 4.29 -28.80
C ARG A 849 -20.65 5.15 -27.73
N ILE A 850 -21.85 5.66 -28.01
CA ILE A 850 -22.68 6.35 -27.02
C ILE A 850 -23.42 5.32 -26.19
N VAL A 851 -23.24 5.37 -24.88
CA VAL A 851 -23.87 4.48 -23.91
C VAL A 851 -24.79 5.33 -23.02
N ASN A 852 -26.09 5.34 -23.32
CA ASN A 852 -27.14 6.11 -22.64
C ASN A 852 -27.00 7.65 -22.64
N THR A 853 -27.90 8.31 -23.38
CA THR A 853 -28.19 9.75 -23.28
C THR A 853 -29.10 10.00 -22.07
N PHE A 854 -28.53 10.30 -20.90
CA PHE A 854 -29.31 10.79 -19.75
C PHE A 854 -29.97 12.16 -20.03
N ASP A 855 -29.44 12.89 -21.00
CA ASP A 855 -29.99 14.10 -21.58
C ASP A 855 -29.97 13.86 -23.08
N SER A 856 -31.13 13.77 -23.73
CA SER A 856 -31.36 13.37 -25.14
C SER A 856 -30.74 14.31 -26.18
N LYS A 857 -29.66 15.03 -25.83
CA LYS A 857 -29.04 16.11 -26.60
C LYS A 857 -27.84 15.66 -27.45
N VAL A 858 -27.28 14.48 -27.21
CA VAL A 858 -26.09 14.00 -27.94
C VAL A 858 -26.45 12.78 -28.78
N GLU A 859 -26.91 13.02 -30.01
CA GLU A 859 -27.23 11.97 -30.98
C GLU A 859 -25.98 11.43 -31.71
N ARG A 860 -24.85 12.15 -31.64
CA ARG A 860 -23.62 11.80 -32.36
C ARG A 860 -22.37 12.32 -31.67
N VAL A 861 -21.33 11.49 -31.57
CA VAL A 861 -19.97 11.93 -31.23
C VAL A 861 -19.18 12.14 -32.52
N ASP A 862 -18.35 13.18 -32.55
CA ASP A 862 -17.51 13.47 -33.70
C ASP A 862 -16.50 12.35 -33.97
N THR A 863 -16.35 12.02 -35.25
CA THR A 863 -15.39 11.03 -35.73
C THR A 863 -14.00 11.61 -35.70
N THR A 864 -13.05 10.92 -35.07
CA THR A 864 -11.63 11.30 -35.11
C THR A 864 -10.92 10.56 -36.23
N TYR A 865 -9.98 11.24 -36.89
CA TYR A 865 -9.22 10.69 -38.02
C TYR A 865 -7.73 10.68 -37.69
N ASP A 866 -7.09 9.54 -37.89
CA ASP A 866 -5.65 9.38 -37.78
C ASP A 866 -5.04 9.25 -39.18
N LYS A 867 -4.16 10.18 -39.56
CA LYS A 867 -3.62 10.25 -40.92
C LYS A 867 -2.10 10.33 -40.89
N TYR A 868 -1.47 9.35 -41.49
CA TYR A 868 -0.03 9.28 -41.61
C TYR A 868 0.37 8.85 -43.01
N PHE A 869 0.88 9.77 -43.82
CA PHE A 869 1.24 9.52 -45.20
C PHE A 869 2.66 10.04 -45.49
N THR A 870 3.64 9.13 -45.54
CA THR A 870 5.05 9.41 -45.81
C THR A 870 5.50 8.85 -47.16
N PHE A 871 6.50 9.50 -47.73
CA PHE A 871 7.17 9.11 -48.97
C PHE A 871 8.67 9.35 -48.82
N ASP A 872 9.36 8.32 -48.35
CA ASP A 872 10.80 8.34 -48.11
C ASP A 872 11.55 7.81 -49.34
N ARG A 873 12.68 8.44 -49.67
CA ARG A 873 13.54 8.08 -50.82
C ARG A 873 14.98 7.95 -50.36
N PHE A 874 15.61 6.85 -50.74
CA PHE A 874 16.99 6.51 -50.43
C PHE A 874 17.78 6.40 -51.72
N TYR A 875 18.92 7.06 -51.77
CA TYR A 875 19.83 7.07 -52.91
C TYR A 875 21.19 6.59 -52.43
N ASN A 876 21.78 5.62 -53.12
CA ASN A 876 23.15 5.19 -52.89
C ASN A 876 23.85 4.99 -54.23
N MET A 877 25.06 5.51 -54.38
CA MET A 877 25.87 5.35 -55.56
C MET A 877 27.32 5.14 -55.13
N ARG A 878 27.93 4.05 -55.59
CA ARG A 878 29.37 3.85 -55.54
C ARG A 878 29.92 3.87 -56.95
N TRP A 879 30.91 4.70 -57.17
CA TRP A 879 31.61 4.79 -58.44
C TRP A 879 33.11 4.67 -58.20
N ASP A 880 33.66 3.52 -58.59
CA ASP A 880 35.11 3.35 -58.67
C ASP A 880 35.64 4.08 -59.91
N LEU A 881 35.77 5.41 -59.83
CA LEU A 881 36.24 6.26 -60.94
C LEU A 881 37.58 5.77 -61.49
N SER A 882 38.49 5.28 -60.64
CA SER A 882 39.72 4.59 -61.03
C SER A 882 40.08 3.50 -60.01
N ARG A 883 41.11 2.69 -60.27
CA ARG A 883 41.63 1.69 -59.30
C ARG A 883 42.12 2.31 -57.99
N SER A 884 42.30 3.63 -57.93
CA SER A 884 42.76 4.37 -56.76
C SER A 884 41.87 5.55 -56.43
N LEU A 885 40.69 5.70 -57.04
CA LEU A 885 39.75 6.78 -56.77
C LEU A 885 38.35 6.18 -56.68
N ASN A 886 37.79 6.15 -55.48
CA ASN A 886 36.42 5.71 -55.22
C ASN A 886 35.59 6.91 -54.75
N PHE A 887 34.40 7.05 -55.32
CA PHE A 887 33.38 8.00 -54.91
C PHE A 887 32.15 7.27 -54.40
N ASP A 888 31.84 7.44 -53.11
CA ASP A 888 30.62 6.94 -52.46
C ASP A 888 29.68 8.11 -52.17
N PHE A 889 28.45 8.04 -52.64
CA PHE A 889 27.39 9.02 -52.38
C PHE A 889 26.16 8.32 -51.80
N SER A 890 25.63 8.86 -50.70
CA SER A 890 24.37 8.40 -50.11
C SER A 890 23.50 9.60 -49.76
N ALA A 891 22.20 9.51 -50.00
CA ALA A 891 21.24 10.53 -49.60
C ALA A 891 19.90 9.90 -49.14
N VAL A 892 19.28 10.54 -48.17
CA VAL A 892 17.95 10.20 -47.65
C VAL A 892 17.07 11.44 -47.74
N ASN A 893 15.92 11.31 -48.39
CA ASN A 893 14.92 12.36 -48.50
C ASN A 893 13.61 11.86 -47.89
N ASN A 894 13.27 12.38 -46.72
CA ASN A 894 12.00 12.11 -46.06
C ASN A 894 10.96 13.14 -46.49
N ALA A 895 9.79 12.70 -46.94
CA ALA A 895 8.69 13.59 -47.30
C ALA A 895 7.36 13.15 -46.70
N ARG A 896 6.48 14.12 -46.48
CA ARG A 896 5.10 13.91 -46.05
C ARG A 896 4.13 14.34 -47.13
N VAL A 897 3.14 13.51 -47.42
CA VAL A 897 2.06 13.86 -48.35
C VAL A 897 0.95 14.50 -47.54
N ASP A 898 0.72 15.80 -47.74
CA ASP A 898 -0.30 16.54 -47.00
C ASP A 898 -1.71 16.14 -47.51
N GLU A 899 -2.61 15.78 -46.59
CA GLU A 899 -3.99 15.38 -46.88
C GLU A 899 -5.00 16.41 -46.30
N PRO A 900 -6.13 16.69 -47.00
CA PRO A 900 -7.19 17.56 -46.49
C PRO A 900 -7.82 17.08 -45.17
N PHE A 901 -8.48 17.97 -44.43
CA PHE A 901 -9.13 17.63 -43.16
C PHE A 901 -10.35 16.68 -43.32
N GLY A 902 -10.58 15.84 -42.30
CA GLY A 902 -11.73 14.93 -42.20
C GLY A 902 -11.68 13.74 -43.17
N ARG A 903 -12.84 13.15 -43.48
CA ARG A 903 -12.92 12.05 -44.44
C ARG A 903 -12.52 12.50 -45.86
N ILE A 904 -11.89 11.60 -46.62
CA ILE A 904 -11.50 11.81 -48.03
C ILE A 904 -12.59 11.21 -48.94
N ASP A 905 -13.76 11.82 -48.93
CA ASP A 905 -14.97 11.38 -49.63
C ASP A 905 -15.24 12.17 -50.91
N THR A 906 -15.04 13.50 -50.89
CA THR A 906 -15.25 14.38 -52.05
C THR A 906 -14.18 14.21 -53.12
N LYS A 907 -14.54 14.54 -54.37
CA LYS A 907 -13.64 14.43 -55.53
C LYS A 907 -12.45 15.38 -55.40
N GLU A 908 -12.69 16.59 -54.93
CA GLU A 908 -11.68 17.64 -54.72
C GLU A 908 -10.62 17.18 -53.72
N LYS A 909 -11.04 16.53 -52.63
CA LYS A 909 -10.11 16.01 -51.61
C LYS A 909 -9.26 14.86 -52.17
N LYS A 910 -9.87 13.95 -52.95
CA LYS A 910 -9.16 12.83 -53.59
C LYS A 910 -8.14 13.33 -54.61
N ASP A 911 -8.52 14.31 -55.42
CA ASP A 911 -7.63 14.93 -56.41
C ASP A 911 -6.47 15.65 -55.72
N SER A 912 -6.72 16.37 -54.62
CA SER A 912 -5.66 17.00 -53.82
C SER A 912 -4.63 16.00 -53.29
N VAL A 913 -5.06 14.89 -52.68
CA VAL A 913 -4.16 13.83 -52.19
C VAL A 913 -3.36 13.23 -53.35
N ARG A 914 -4.00 12.97 -54.48
CA ARG A 914 -3.35 12.42 -55.68
C ARG A 914 -2.29 13.38 -56.21
N THR A 915 -2.62 14.66 -56.36
CA THR A 915 -1.69 15.69 -56.81
C THR A 915 -0.49 15.81 -55.87
N ASN A 916 -0.72 15.84 -54.55
CA ASN A 916 0.34 15.93 -53.56
C ASN A 916 1.25 14.69 -53.55
N PHE A 917 0.68 13.50 -53.77
CA PHE A 917 1.43 12.25 -53.91
C PHE A 917 2.34 12.27 -55.15
N PHE A 918 1.82 12.61 -56.33
CA PHE A 918 2.63 12.66 -57.56
C PHE A 918 3.64 13.82 -57.59
N LYS A 919 3.44 14.87 -56.78
CA LYS A 919 4.46 15.91 -56.52
C LYS A 919 5.62 15.42 -55.63
N GLY A 920 5.55 14.20 -55.10
CA GLY A 920 6.59 13.63 -54.24
C GLY A 920 6.52 14.04 -52.77
N GLY A 921 5.38 14.62 -52.35
CA GLY A 921 5.18 15.14 -51.00
C GLY A 921 6.02 16.39 -50.69
N ARG A 922 5.76 16.96 -49.51
CA ARG A 922 6.58 18.05 -48.96
C ARG A 922 7.77 17.45 -48.24
N ASN A 923 8.98 17.80 -48.67
CA ASN A 923 10.22 17.34 -48.04
C ASN A 923 10.31 17.85 -46.59
N THR A 924 10.80 17.00 -45.70
CA THR A 924 10.98 17.26 -44.27
C THR A 924 12.48 17.38 -43.96
N PRO A 925 13.25 16.31 -43.63
CA PRO A 925 14.71 16.36 -43.78
C PRO A 925 15.22 15.76 -45.10
N TYR A 926 16.30 16.36 -45.61
CA TYR A 926 17.15 15.81 -46.65
C TYR A 926 18.59 15.75 -46.14
N THR A 927 19.17 14.56 -46.07
CA THR A 927 20.54 14.34 -45.59
C THR A 927 21.35 13.68 -46.69
N GLN A 928 22.55 14.18 -46.95
CA GLN A 928 23.46 13.58 -47.94
C GLN A 928 24.87 13.45 -47.38
N LYS A 929 25.58 12.42 -47.81
CA LYS A 929 26.99 12.17 -47.50
C LYS A 929 27.70 11.74 -48.77
N ALA A 930 28.72 12.50 -49.15
CA ALA A 930 29.66 12.16 -50.21
C ALA A 930 31.02 11.85 -49.58
N THR A 931 31.68 10.78 -50.03
CA THR A 931 33.00 10.37 -49.58
C THR A 931 33.85 10.08 -50.80
N LEU A 932 34.95 10.82 -50.95
CA LEU A 932 35.94 10.58 -51.99
C LEU A 932 37.17 9.98 -51.34
N THR A 933 37.54 8.77 -51.73
CA THR A 933 38.72 8.07 -51.20
C THR A 933 39.75 7.91 -52.30
N TYR A 934 40.93 8.52 -52.10
CA TYR A 934 42.06 8.43 -53.01
C TYR A 934 43.31 7.93 -52.27
N PRO A 935 43.56 6.60 -52.21
CA PRO A 935 44.83 6.08 -51.74
C PRO A 935 45.96 6.51 -52.68
N LEU A 936 46.80 7.43 -52.21
CA LEU A 936 48.09 7.77 -52.84
C LEU A 936 48.97 6.52 -52.89
N ARG A 937 49.16 5.97 -54.09
CA ARG A 937 49.99 4.78 -54.31
C ARG A 937 51.47 5.16 -54.34
N LEU A 938 52.03 5.50 -53.16
CA LEU A 938 53.45 5.81 -53.01
C LEU A 938 54.36 4.61 -53.28
N ASN A 939 53.85 3.37 -53.20
CA ASN A 939 54.56 2.14 -53.53
C ASN A 939 54.98 2.01 -55.01
N LYS A 940 54.67 3.00 -55.86
CA LYS A 940 55.08 3.07 -57.27
C LYS A 940 56.24 4.05 -57.53
N PHE A 941 56.70 4.78 -56.50
CA PHE A 941 57.90 5.61 -56.56
C PHE A 941 59.15 4.78 -56.28
#